data_AF-A0AAD2JLD8-F1
#
_entry.id   AF-A0AAD2JLD8-F1
#
_cell.length_a   1.000
_cell.length_b   1.000
_cell.length_c   1.000
_cell.angle_alpha   90.00
_cell.angle_beta   90.00
_cell.angle_gamma   90.00
#
_symmetry.space_group_name_H-M   'P 1'
#
loop_
_entity.id
_entity.type
_entity.pdbx_description
1 polymer ?
#
loop_
_entity_poly.entity_id
_entity_poly.type
_entity_poly.pdbx_seq_one_letter_code
_entity_poly.pdbx_strand_id
1 'polypeptide(L)'
;MSTCIRTLQLFLLATTLASSVCEEINKATRAIELSKWLNEQEGYEFNSKQEIRPIESTIPSPNAGIFATHDIQEGEILARIPWNLIVGPVDGDRLRDAENEEFEEEGPSEASCSAFRNLYGEMQKGSSSMVSPYIDYLFATKATLPYSFSENGKHLLLDILTNSHDEDDVPLLEKLDPPFLLEATACDEEAITTEGHLAAELIVQFAFQSKMIPIYDLYTHRNGKWLNTETETVPGEYFKVKALRDISAGEQIHSSYNDCKECPNNLGHYSVPDIFRDHGFLEPYPQRWSIPGESAHIEYTRDDTGVIDEPNFVYDFETDLVVHDDGKWYWRFSEKNQLVFLDHDEEGEAIVMWDMSNDLVLDELKDSWPSYREELRRISRIRNIEWDKAPETYNITQEEWETIWAFHETYSNILESALDFIEDHSGLSTDHHGHYDDLTHEGDGITYNELDCPSSELIDFMDYDLYEEKSSNYQVMKWQTREEDDDMCLHLDDMLQICTSYRPHYHEYFVHFPAQYIEKVERVMFLGSGDAMLLHEILKYPDLKKVVGLELDQDITRTSFQYFQTQPHYDDPRVEWWYGDATKTLPLLTKEYWGSFDLVLVDLSETVVSLDVTGKHDILDVLENLLKPDGVLLENELYIDRFTSHFDHTIHIFYGSPKVCTQVLTLASNNVDFLHHPIKDHGIDSYLTKTPEEDDERFMYIHDYLKSYAPDDVCSATENEGVVQGRTAGVMEIVNFENIESFPGEDLEQSLISMMELNGFKPLSKPAASVQGHVFVVMEEGYLSVRCWEDKLYCAADINLWGAFSKRETVRELLRSALQSKTVSDYRVVVGGMYGSKTLEMDQKEIGVRFSQNQNCDARRGNMETEIDSETMRVLTQETARIMEGRTDLTAIVVCGFEDEEECEASKVLQSDDTNHFSKVWTIWACPELKTDEDEVEEEAMFACEKNIIAQHDESNSSAFDMLVFDETATYEMMQIFSSIFSDSHEHENFLHPNHILASSFDKSSKFKGRFVAERYRSIPDTIVSVSTIMIRGKGGDELGWMVAYAAEDYSFLKLSKLEERLQARLPGLDLEIQGIVGGEQHVQKDLAPQNMTFTKADYPTLPNEIQNQEQEPLGRQSVVQMQWSDKQASTEKVVEYLTATLKEMHYKPVRFETYEDVGEGCVVAASYAKGSAIMVFDGRQQLVLNLFSFSQSKKRANKFVKTLETLSDGKLKVALRDEQPRGVGRVVNFEKDIYSQVAEME
;
A
#
# COMPACT_ATOMS: atom_id res chain seq x y z
N MET A 1 -36.32 -13.12 16.00
CA MET A 1 -37.69 -13.66 15.88
C MET A 1 -37.95 -14.66 16.99
N SER A 2 -38.66 -14.27 18.06
CA SER A 2 -39.05 -15.21 19.11
C SER A 2 -40.55 -15.13 19.35
N THR A 3 -41.15 -16.32 19.37
CA THR A 3 -42.49 -16.65 19.81
C THR A 3 -43.68 -16.02 19.06
N CYS A 4 -44.22 -16.83 18.16
CA CYS A 4 -45.65 -16.88 17.87
C CYS A 4 -46.49 -16.56 19.14
N ILE A 5 -47.49 -15.67 19.00
CA ILE A 5 -48.57 -15.28 19.95
C ILE A 5 -48.46 -13.82 20.50
N ARG A 6 -49.27 -12.88 19.96
CA ARG A 6 -50.20 -11.98 20.71
C ARG A 6 -50.85 -10.82 19.92
N THR A 7 -51.41 -11.04 18.73
CA THR A 7 -52.38 -10.05 18.19
C THR A 7 -53.54 -10.60 17.39
N LEU A 8 -54.05 -11.81 17.65
CA LEU A 8 -55.36 -12.20 17.12
C LEU A 8 -56.06 -13.27 17.97
N GLN A 9 -56.55 -12.86 19.14
CA GLN A 9 -57.74 -13.46 19.75
C GLN A 9 -58.79 -12.35 19.90
N LEU A 10 -59.81 -12.34 19.03
CA LEU A 10 -61.22 -12.42 19.40
C LEU A 10 -62.13 -12.07 18.22
N PHE A 11 -63.07 -12.97 17.97
CA PHE A 11 -64.26 -12.91 17.09
C PHE A 11 -64.03 -13.28 15.61
N LEU A 12 -64.76 -14.22 14.99
CA LEU A 12 -65.98 -14.93 15.39
C LEU A 12 -66.20 -16.13 14.43
N LEU A 13 -66.45 -17.31 15.00
CA LEU A 13 -67.18 -18.49 14.48
C LEU A 13 -66.88 -19.11 13.09
N ALA A 14 -66.46 -20.38 13.17
CA ALA A 14 -67.00 -21.53 12.44
C ALA A 14 -66.78 -21.61 10.92
N THR A 15 -65.65 -22.23 10.57
CA THR A 15 -65.53 -23.40 9.67
C THR A 15 -66.54 -23.52 8.53
N THR A 16 -66.06 -23.43 7.28
CA THR A 16 -65.82 -24.63 6.46
C THR A 16 -65.01 -24.28 5.20
N LEU A 17 -63.93 -25.04 5.02
CA LEU A 17 -63.27 -25.43 3.75
C LEU A 17 -62.24 -24.47 3.11
N ALA A 18 -60.99 -24.84 3.39
CA ALA A 18 -59.86 -24.93 2.47
C ALA A 18 -59.21 -23.63 1.98
N SER A 19 -58.31 -23.07 2.79
CA SER A 19 -56.97 -22.72 2.30
C SER A 19 -56.01 -23.78 2.84
N SER A 20 -55.94 -24.89 2.12
CA SER A 20 -54.89 -25.88 2.31
C SER A 20 -53.53 -25.22 2.06
N VAL A 21 -52.69 -25.25 3.09
CA VAL A 21 -51.32 -25.80 3.00
C VAL A 21 -50.51 -25.25 1.82
N CYS A 22 -49.59 -24.31 2.08
CA CYS A 22 -48.44 -24.14 1.19
C CYS A 22 -47.64 -25.45 1.30
N GLU A 23 -47.98 -26.41 0.44
CA GLU A 23 -47.21 -27.62 0.21
C GLU A 23 -45.90 -27.19 -0.47
N GLU A 24 -44.77 -27.46 0.17
CA GLU A 24 -43.53 -27.77 -0.55
C GLU A 24 -43.83 -28.98 -1.44
N ILE A 25 -44.17 -28.74 -2.70
CA ILE A 25 -44.31 -29.81 -3.68
C ILE A 25 -42.89 -30.21 -4.09
N ASN A 26 -42.42 -31.34 -3.57
CA ASN A 26 -41.10 -31.95 -3.84
C ASN A 26 -40.78 -32.00 -5.35
N LYS A 27 -39.56 -31.58 -5.78
CA LYS A 27 -39.07 -31.58 -7.19
C LYS A 27 -39.26 -32.93 -7.87
N ALA A 28 -39.09 -34.05 -7.15
CA ALA A 28 -39.39 -35.38 -7.66
C ALA A 28 -40.84 -35.53 -8.13
N THR A 29 -41.80 -34.88 -7.45
CA THR A 29 -43.21 -34.88 -7.84
C THR A 29 -43.41 -34.09 -9.14
N ARG A 30 -42.80 -32.91 -9.27
CA ARG A 30 -42.85 -32.09 -10.49
C ARG A 30 -42.15 -32.75 -11.68
N ALA A 31 -41.01 -33.41 -11.45
CA ALA A 31 -40.31 -34.22 -12.44
C ALA A 31 -41.16 -35.39 -12.94
N ILE A 32 -41.85 -36.10 -12.04
CA ILE A 32 -42.78 -37.19 -12.39
C ILE A 32 -44.00 -36.65 -13.16
N GLU A 33 -44.52 -35.47 -12.79
CA GLU A 33 -45.62 -34.81 -13.51
C GLU A 33 -45.20 -34.38 -14.92
N LEU A 34 -44.02 -33.76 -15.05
CA LEU A 34 -43.43 -33.36 -16.32
C LEU A 34 -43.22 -34.58 -17.24
N SER A 35 -42.68 -35.67 -16.69
CA SER A 35 -42.48 -36.93 -17.43
C SER A 35 -43.79 -37.55 -17.91
N LYS A 36 -44.85 -37.53 -17.10
CA LYS A 36 -46.18 -38.01 -17.53
C LYS A 36 -46.72 -37.18 -18.68
N TRP A 37 -46.60 -35.86 -18.59
CA TRP A 37 -47.02 -34.96 -19.67
C TRP A 37 -46.23 -35.18 -20.96
N LEU A 38 -44.90 -35.35 -20.87
CA LEU A 38 -44.04 -35.63 -22.03
C LEU A 38 -44.44 -36.92 -22.74
N ASN A 39 -44.72 -37.98 -22.00
CA ASN A 39 -45.15 -39.28 -22.55
C ASN A 39 -46.49 -39.22 -23.32
N GLU A 40 -47.28 -38.16 -23.14
CA GLU A 40 -48.54 -37.94 -23.86
C GLU A 40 -48.36 -37.14 -25.16
N GLN A 41 -47.17 -36.59 -25.42
CA GLN A 41 -46.90 -35.74 -26.59
C GLN A 41 -46.58 -36.55 -27.85
N GLU A 42 -47.08 -36.09 -28.99
CA GLU A 42 -46.84 -36.73 -30.28
C GLU A 42 -45.38 -36.56 -30.73
N GLY A 43 -44.69 -37.67 -31.03
CA GLY A 43 -43.30 -37.67 -31.49
C GLY A 43 -42.24 -37.70 -30.39
N TYR A 44 -42.64 -37.67 -29.12
CA TYR A 44 -41.76 -37.90 -27.98
C TYR A 44 -41.49 -39.40 -27.79
N GLU A 45 -40.22 -39.79 -27.64
CA GLU A 45 -39.82 -41.16 -27.32
C GLU A 45 -39.02 -41.16 -26.02
N PHE A 46 -39.39 -42.01 -25.07
CA PHE A 46 -38.65 -42.27 -23.83
C PHE A 46 -38.38 -43.77 -23.72
N ASN A 47 -37.11 -44.16 -23.60
CA ASN A 47 -36.73 -45.56 -23.60
C ASN A 47 -37.33 -46.28 -22.38
N SER A 48 -38.00 -47.41 -22.61
CA SER A 48 -38.63 -48.19 -21.53
C SER A 48 -37.63 -48.88 -20.60
N LYS A 49 -36.33 -48.90 -20.96
CA LYS A 49 -35.24 -49.39 -20.13
C LYS A 49 -34.71 -48.36 -19.14
N GLN A 50 -35.34 -47.19 -19.01
CA GLN A 50 -35.03 -46.23 -17.96
C GLN A 50 -36.31 -45.83 -17.22
N GLU A 51 -36.17 -45.43 -15.97
CA GLU A 51 -37.25 -44.92 -15.14
C GLU A 51 -36.82 -43.69 -14.35
N ILE A 52 -37.78 -42.79 -14.12
CA ILE A 52 -37.59 -41.64 -13.24
C ILE A 52 -38.08 -42.00 -11.86
N ARG A 53 -37.21 -41.91 -10.86
CA ARG A 53 -37.54 -42.22 -9.47
C ARG A 53 -36.78 -41.30 -8.50
N PRO A 54 -37.28 -41.10 -7.27
CA PRO A 54 -36.50 -40.43 -6.22
C PRO A 54 -35.15 -41.11 -6.03
N ILE A 55 -34.11 -40.32 -5.76
CA ILE A 55 -32.78 -40.86 -5.45
C ILE A 55 -32.87 -41.62 -4.12
N GLU A 56 -32.55 -42.93 -4.14
CA GLU A 56 -32.60 -43.78 -2.95
C GLU A 56 -31.33 -43.56 -2.11
N SER A 57 -31.43 -42.81 -1.01
CA SER A 57 -30.33 -42.62 -0.05
C SER A 57 -30.85 -42.67 1.40
N THR A 58 -29.93 -42.83 2.36
CA THR A 58 -30.22 -42.81 3.81
C THR A 58 -30.59 -41.42 4.33
N ILE A 59 -30.36 -40.37 3.52
CA ILE A 59 -30.60 -38.96 3.80
C ILE A 59 -31.69 -38.48 2.82
N PRO A 60 -32.81 -37.88 3.24
CA PRO A 60 -33.88 -37.51 2.31
C PRO A 60 -33.40 -36.55 1.20
N SER A 61 -33.36 -36.98 -0.06
CA SER A 61 -33.10 -36.10 -1.21
C SER A 61 -34.41 -35.53 -1.77
N PRO A 62 -34.49 -34.21 -2.05
CA PRO A 62 -35.64 -33.62 -2.73
C PRO A 62 -35.68 -33.93 -4.25
N ASN A 63 -34.69 -34.63 -4.80
CA ASN A 63 -34.52 -34.80 -6.25
C ASN A 63 -34.96 -36.19 -6.76
N ALA A 64 -35.34 -36.23 -8.04
CA ALA A 64 -35.51 -37.48 -8.79
C ALA A 64 -34.35 -37.63 -9.78
N GLY A 65 -33.85 -38.86 -9.93
CA GLY A 65 -32.87 -39.24 -10.94
C GLY A 65 -33.49 -40.18 -11.98
N ILE A 66 -32.82 -40.33 -13.12
CA ILE A 66 -33.19 -41.30 -14.16
C ILE A 66 -32.25 -42.48 -14.08
N PHE A 67 -32.78 -43.69 -13.94
CA PHE A 67 -31.99 -44.90 -13.76
C PHE A 67 -32.31 -45.94 -14.82
N ALA A 68 -31.29 -46.67 -15.28
CA ALA A 68 -31.46 -47.83 -16.13
C ALA A 68 -32.18 -48.95 -15.36
N THR A 69 -33.32 -49.43 -15.87
CA THR A 69 -34.03 -50.59 -15.33
C THR A 69 -33.54 -51.91 -15.91
N HIS A 70 -32.83 -51.86 -17.04
CA HIS A 70 -32.24 -52.98 -17.76
C HIS A 70 -30.96 -52.51 -18.44
N ASP A 71 -30.08 -53.43 -18.83
CA ASP A 71 -28.86 -53.08 -19.57
C ASP A 71 -29.20 -52.35 -20.88
N ILE A 72 -28.60 -51.17 -21.05
CA ILE A 72 -28.71 -50.30 -22.23
C ILE A 72 -27.38 -50.40 -22.99
N GLN A 73 -27.43 -50.65 -24.29
CA GLN A 73 -26.23 -50.81 -25.09
C GLN A 73 -25.78 -49.47 -25.67
N GLU A 74 -24.47 -49.33 -25.91
CA GLU A 74 -23.90 -48.17 -26.61
C GLU A 74 -24.69 -47.84 -27.91
N GLY A 75 -25.01 -46.56 -28.08
CA GLY A 75 -25.78 -46.01 -29.20
C GLY A 75 -27.30 -46.23 -29.13
N GLU A 76 -27.83 -46.90 -28.11
CA GLU A 76 -29.27 -47.04 -27.92
C GLU A 76 -29.91 -45.69 -27.58
N ILE A 77 -31.03 -45.34 -28.24
CA ILE A 77 -31.74 -44.07 -28.02
C ILE A 77 -32.41 -44.11 -26.66
N LEU A 78 -32.06 -43.15 -25.79
CA LEU A 78 -32.63 -42.97 -24.46
C LEU A 78 -33.86 -42.07 -24.50
N ALA A 79 -33.76 -40.93 -25.18
CA ALA A 79 -34.91 -40.04 -25.39
C ALA A 79 -34.87 -39.37 -26.76
N ARG A 80 -36.05 -39.05 -27.31
CA ARG A 80 -36.23 -38.19 -28.48
C ARG A 80 -37.31 -37.16 -28.20
N ILE A 81 -36.95 -35.88 -28.32
CA ILE A 81 -37.80 -34.74 -28.03
C ILE A 81 -38.12 -34.04 -29.35
N PRO A 82 -39.40 -33.94 -29.75
CA PRO A 82 -39.78 -33.17 -30.93
C PRO A 82 -39.57 -31.66 -30.67
N TRP A 83 -39.18 -30.92 -31.71
CA TRP A 83 -38.75 -29.52 -31.58
C TRP A 83 -39.79 -28.59 -30.94
N ASN A 84 -41.09 -28.87 -31.11
CA ASN A 84 -42.17 -28.07 -30.54
C ASN A 84 -42.27 -28.13 -29.01
N LEU A 85 -41.56 -29.06 -28.34
CA LEU A 85 -41.50 -29.15 -26.88
C LEU A 85 -40.25 -28.48 -26.29
N ILE A 86 -39.34 -27.99 -27.13
CA ILE A 86 -38.11 -27.30 -26.74
C ILE A 86 -38.39 -25.80 -26.73
N VAL A 87 -37.97 -25.10 -25.67
CA VAL A 87 -38.04 -23.63 -25.61
C VAL A 87 -36.69 -23.07 -26.06
N GLY A 88 -36.66 -22.41 -27.21
CA GLY A 88 -35.42 -21.96 -27.88
C GLY A 88 -35.72 -21.36 -29.26
N PRO A 89 -34.73 -21.15 -30.15
CA PRO A 89 -34.95 -20.55 -31.47
C PRO A 89 -35.96 -21.34 -32.35
N VAL A 90 -36.88 -20.62 -33.01
CA VAL A 90 -38.03 -21.22 -33.73
C VAL A 90 -37.66 -21.85 -35.07
N ASP A 91 -36.60 -21.38 -35.73
CA ASP A 91 -36.21 -21.80 -37.09
C ASP A 91 -34.81 -22.42 -37.11
N GLY A 92 -34.70 -23.64 -37.63
CA GLY A 92 -33.43 -24.37 -37.70
C GLY A 92 -32.38 -23.76 -38.63
N ASP A 93 -32.77 -22.82 -39.51
CA ASP A 93 -31.83 -22.08 -40.36
C ASP A 93 -31.08 -20.98 -39.58
N ARG A 94 -31.69 -20.34 -38.56
CA ARG A 94 -30.98 -19.36 -37.70
C ARG A 94 -29.90 -20.00 -36.81
N LEU A 95 -30.05 -21.28 -36.48
CA LEU A 95 -29.04 -22.06 -35.77
C LEU A 95 -27.83 -22.42 -36.66
N ARG A 96 -28.01 -22.51 -37.99
CA ARG A 96 -26.92 -22.73 -38.95
C ARG A 96 -26.11 -21.47 -39.23
N ASP A 97 -26.75 -20.32 -39.18
CA ASP A 97 -26.09 -19.02 -39.31
C ASP A 97 -25.25 -18.72 -38.06
N ALA A 98 -25.74 -19.06 -36.85
CA ALA A 98 -24.99 -18.94 -35.58
C ALA A 98 -23.75 -19.86 -35.47
N GLU A 99 -23.71 -20.99 -36.19
CA GLU A 99 -22.49 -21.83 -36.29
C GLU A 99 -21.45 -21.25 -37.27
N ASN A 100 -21.79 -20.20 -38.04
CA ASN A 100 -20.93 -19.55 -39.04
C ASN A 100 -20.74 -18.04 -38.82
N GLU A 101 -21.31 -17.45 -37.77
CA GLU A 101 -21.09 -16.05 -37.40
C GLU A 101 -19.79 -15.96 -36.59
N GLU A 102 -18.80 -15.22 -37.13
CA GLU A 102 -17.78 -14.62 -36.28
C GLU A 102 -18.51 -13.69 -35.30
N PHE A 103 -18.23 -13.82 -34.00
CA PHE A 103 -18.81 -13.00 -32.93
C PHE A 103 -18.68 -11.51 -33.31
N GLU A 104 -19.76 -10.88 -33.79
CA GLU A 104 -19.80 -9.42 -33.95
C GLU A 104 -19.85 -8.77 -32.57
N GLU A 105 -18.96 -7.79 -32.38
CA GLU A 105 -18.75 -7.00 -31.17
C GLU A 105 -20.06 -6.32 -30.70
N GLU A 106 -20.29 -6.35 -29.39
CA GLU A 106 -21.38 -5.68 -28.64
C GLU A 106 -22.80 -6.29 -28.78
N GLY A 107 -23.06 -7.43 -28.10
CA GLY A 107 -24.41 -7.84 -27.68
C GLY A 107 -24.68 -9.34 -27.57
N PRO A 108 -25.76 -9.77 -26.88
CA PRO A 108 -26.13 -11.19 -26.78
C PRO A 108 -26.49 -11.77 -28.16
N SER A 109 -26.05 -13.01 -28.42
CA SER A 109 -26.31 -13.66 -29.72
C SER A 109 -27.82 -13.72 -30.03
N GLU A 110 -28.20 -13.53 -31.30
CA GLU A 110 -29.62 -13.58 -31.72
C GLU A 110 -30.29 -14.91 -31.35
N ALA A 111 -29.51 -15.99 -31.21
CA ALA A 111 -29.98 -17.27 -30.68
C ALA A 111 -30.41 -17.18 -29.20
N SER A 112 -29.60 -16.51 -28.37
CA SER A 112 -29.90 -16.27 -26.94
C SER A 112 -31.07 -15.29 -26.78
N CYS A 113 -31.10 -14.20 -27.55
CA CYS A 113 -32.23 -13.28 -27.58
C CYS A 113 -33.52 -13.95 -28.05
N SER A 114 -33.45 -14.85 -29.04
CA SER A 114 -34.61 -15.61 -29.49
C SER A 114 -35.10 -16.59 -28.42
N ALA A 115 -34.20 -17.24 -27.68
CA ALA A 115 -34.56 -18.14 -26.59
C ALA A 115 -35.27 -17.37 -25.46
N PHE A 116 -34.71 -16.22 -25.06
CA PHE A 116 -35.31 -15.29 -24.10
C PHE A 116 -36.71 -14.85 -24.52
N ARG A 117 -36.87 -14.29 -25.73
CA ARG A 117 -38.17 -13.80 -26.23
C ARG A 117 -39.22 -14.91 -26.28
N ASN A 118 -38.81 -16.13 -26.65
CA ASN A 118 -39.72 -17.27 -26.72
C ASN A 118 -40.13 -17.77 -25.32
N LEU A 119 -39.20 -17.87 -24.37
CA LEU A 119 -39.51 -18.24 -22.99
C LEU A 119 -40.44 -17.19 -22.36
N TYR A 120 -40.08 -15.91 -22.45
CA TYR A 120 -40.90 -14.80 -21.94
C TYR A 120 -42.31 -14.81 -22.56
N GLY A 121 -42.41 -15.04 -23.87
CA GLY A 121 -43.70 -15.15 -24.57
C GLY A 121 -44.52 -16.38 -24.17
N GLU A 122 -43.91 -17.52 -23.85
CA GLU A 122 -44.61 -18.69 -23.32
C GLU A 122 -45.05 -18.49 -21.87
N MET A 123 -44.25 -17.82 -21.04
CA MET A 123 -44.60 -17.43 -19.67
C MET A 123 -45.84 -16.53 -19.65
N GLN A 124 -45.93 -15.55 -20.55
CA GLN A 124 -47.10 -14.66 -20.66
C GLN A 124 -48.40 -15.38 -21.04
N LYS A 125 -48.32 -16.53 -21.71
CA LYS A 125 -49.50 -17.36 -22.02
C LYS A 125 -50.01 -18.12 -20.80
N GLY A 126 -49.22 -18.22 -19.72
CA GLY A 126 -49.53 -18.97 -18.51
C GLY A 126 -50.02 -20.39 -18.81
N SER A 127 -51.10 -20.82 -18.14
CA SER A 127 -51.67 -22.17 -18.32
C SER A 127 -52.22 -22.47 -19.73
N SER A 128 -52.20 -21.50 -20.66
CA SER A 128 -52.56 -21.71 -22.06
C SER A 128 -51.37 -22.03 -22.96
N SER A 129 -50.14 -21.93 -22.44
CA SER A 129 -48.93 -22.42 -23.10
C SER A 129 -48.94 -23.95 -23.18
N MET A 130 -48.52 -24.48 -24.33
CA MET A 130 -48.35 -25.94 -24.50
C MET A 130 -47.23 -26.48 -23.61
N VAL A 131 -46.18 -25.68 -23.37
CA VAL A 131 -45.01 -26.04 -22.54
C VAL A 131 -45.16 -25.55 -21.09
N SER A 132 -46.35 -25.09 -20.67
CA SER A 132 -46.62 -24.66 -19.29
C SER A 132 -46.16 -25.68 -18.23
N PRO A 133 -46.35 -27.01 -18.38
CA PRO A 133 -45.86 -27.97 -17.39
C PRO A 133 -44.34 -27.99 -17.22
N TYR A 134 -43.59 -27.63 -18.28
CA TYR A 134 -42.14 -27.51 -18.24
C TYR A 134 -41.71 -26.18 -17.60
N ILE A 135 -42.38 -25.08 -17.93
CA ILE A 135 -42.17 -23.78 -17.26
C ILE A 135 -42.47 -23.88 -15.75
N ASP A 136 -43.55 -24.57 -15.36
CA ASP A 136 -43.89 -24.81 -13.96
C ASP A 136 -42.83 -25.65 -13.24
N TYR A 137 -42.16 -26.57 -13.94
CA TYR A 137 -41.01 -27.31 -13.42
C TYR A 137 -39.82 -26.37 -13.17
N LEU A 138 -39.44 -25.54 -14.15
CA LEU A 138 -38.34 -24.59 -14.05
C LEU A 138 -38.52 -23.58 -12.90
N PHE A 139 -39.76 -23.12 -12.65
CA PHE A 139 -40.05 -22.25 -11.49
C PHE A 139 -39.92 -22.94 -10.14
N ALA A 140 -40.18 -24.25 -10.09
CA ALA A 140 -40.07 -25.02 -8.87
C ALA A 140 -38.62 -25.40 -8.53
N THR A 141 -37.65 -25.09 -9.40
CA THR A 141 -36.24 -25.53 -9.31
C THR A 141 -35.22 -24.41 -9.12
N LYS A 142 -35.64 -23.18 -8.76
CA LYS A 142 -34.72 -22.07 -8.41
C LYS A 142 -33.76 -22.49 -7.28
N ALA A 143 -32.46 -22.20 -7.40
CA ALA A 143 -31.45 -22.69 -6.45
C ALA A 143 -30.33 -21.69 -6.12
N THR A 144 -29.85 -21.80 -4.87
CA THR A 144 -28.59 -21.31 -4.27
C THR A 144 -27.74 -22.53 -3.89
N LEU A 145 -26.40 -22.39 -3.97
CA LEU A 145 -25.40 -23.48 -3.84
C LEU A 145 -25.79 -24.76 -4.64
N PRO A 146 -25.14 -25.96 -4.59
CA PRO A 146 -25.76 -27.09 -5.24
C PRO A 146 -26.92 -27.45 -4.33
N TYR A 147 -28.10 -26.89 -4.60
CA TYR A 147 -29.29 -27.09 -3.79
C TYR A 147 -29.71 -28.57 -3.70
N SER A 148 -29.15 -29.42 -4.57
CA SER A 148 -29.23 -30.88 -4.50
C SER A 148 -28.46 -31.50 -3.35
N PHE A 149 -27.45 -30.81 -2.81
CA PHE A 149 -26.62 -31.29 -1.72
C PHE A 149 -27.36 -31.13 -0.40
N SER A 150 -27.09 -32.07 0.51
CA SER A 150 -27.39 -31.91 1.93
C SER A 150 -26.74 -30.62 2.48
N GLU A 151 -27.34 -30.01 3.50
CA GLU A 151 -26.78 -28.79 4.15
C GLU A 151 -25.32 -28.99 4.58
N ASN A 152 -24.98 -30.18 5.06
CA ASN A 152 -23.61 -30.53 5.41
C ASN A 152 -22.69 -30.60 4.18
N GLY A 153 -23.18 -31.06 3.03
CA GLY A 153 -22.42 -31.07 1.77
C GLY A 153 -22.21 -29.67 1.22
N LYS A 154 -23.16 -28.74 1.44
CA LYS A 154 -23.00 -27.33 1.09
C LYS A 154 -21.92 -26.67 1.94
N HIS A 155 -22.00 -26.80 3.26
CA HIS A 155 -20.99 -26.24 4.17
C HIS A 155 -19.60 -26.76 3.84
N LEU A 156 -19.47 -28.07 3.60
CA LEU A 156 -18.20 -28.67 3.21
C LEU A 156 -17.63 -28.05 1.90
N LEU A 157 -18.48 -27.77 0.92
CA LEU A 157 -18.05 -27.10 -0.31
C LEU A 157 -17.63 -25.64 -0.05
N LEU A 158 -18.33 -24.92 0.84
CA LEU A 158 -18.02 -23.54 1.22
C LEU A 158 -16.67 -23.41 1.90
N ASP A 159 -16.34 -24.35 2.78
CA ASP A 159 -15.06 -24.40 3.48
C ASP A 159 -13.89 -24.53 2.48
N ILE A 160 -14.06 -25.37 1.45
CA ILE A 160 -13.06 -25.54 0.37
C ILE A 160 -12.91 -24.26 -0.45
N LEU A 161 -14.01 -23.57 -0.75
CA LEU A 161 -13.99 -22.42 -1.66
C LEU A 161 -13.59 -21.10 -0.99
N THR A 162 -13.94 -20.90 0.29
CA THR A 162 -13.91 -19.55 0.89
C THR A 162 -13.41 -19.49 2.33
N ASN A 163 -13.14 -20.65 2.97
CA ASN A 163 -12.81 -20.72 4.41
C ASN A 163 -13.88 -20.08 5.33
N SER A 164 -15.12 -19.95 4.84
CA SER A 164 -16.26 -19.39 5.57
C SER A 164 -17.44 -20.36 5.56
N HIS A 165 -18.23 -20.32 6.63
CA HIS A 165 -19.52 -21.00 6.74
C HIS A 165 -20.72 -20.10 6.41
N ASP A 166 -20.49 -18.82 6.10
CA ASP A 166 -21.57 -17.90 5.75
C ASP A 166 -21.96 -18.08 4.27
N GLU A 167 -23.22 -18.41 4.01
CA GLU A 167 -23.75 -18.50 2.64
C GLU A 167 -23.74 -17.13 1.94
N ASP A 168 -23.67 -16.02 2.68
CA ASP A 168 -23.57 -14.66 2.16
C ASP A 168 -22.14 -14.30 1.68
N ASP A 169 -21.11 -15.05 2.13
CA ASP A 169 -19.71 -14.87 1.70
C ASP A 169 -19.42 -15.53 0.36
N VAL A 170 -20.31 -16.43 -0.09
CA VAL A 170 -20.35 -16.81 -1.51
C VAL A 170 -21.16 -15.74 -2.23
N PRO A 171 -20.64 -15.16 -3.31
CA PRO A 171 -21.41 -14.21 -4.06
C PRO A 171 -22.56 -14.96 -4.75
N LEU A 172 -23.72 -14.93 -4.11
CA LEU A 172 -24.96 -15.48 -4.61
C LEU A 172 -25.31 -14.84 -5.96
N LEU A 173 -26.06 -15.57 -6.78
CA LEU A 173 -26.71 -15.11 -8.02
C LEU A 173 -27.41 -13.73 -7.94
N GLU A 174 -27.66 -13.19 -6.73
CA GLU A 174 -28.17 -11.83 -6.53
C GLU A 174 -27.17 -10.73 -6.92
N LYS A 175 -25.88 -11.05 -7.11
CA LYS A 175 -24.85 -10.13 -7.63
C LYS A 175 -24.26 -10.58 -8.97
N LEU A 176 -25.04 -11.22 -9.84
CA LEU A 176 -24.64 -11.26 -11.25
C LEU A 176 -24.35 -9.82 -11.71
N ASP A 177 -23.21 -9.63 -12.36
CA ASP A 177 -22.79 -8.35 -12.88
C ASP A 177 -23.98 -7.73 -13.67
N PRO A 178 -24.41 -6.50 -13.36
CA PRO A 178 -25.48 -5.82 -14.09
C PRO A 178 -25.41 -5.96 -15.62
N PRO A 179 -24.23 -6.01 -16.30
CA PRO A 179 -24.12 -6.13 -17.74
C PRO A 179 -24.89 -7.31 -18.35
N PHE A 180 -24.84 -8.54 -17.82
CA PHE A 180 -25.47 -9.69 -18.49
C PHE A 180 -27.01 -9.68 -18.36
N LEU A 181 -27.53 -9.19 -17.22
CA LEU A 181 -28.97 -8.96 -16.99
C LEU A 181 -29.50 -7.77 -17.82
N LEU A 182 -28.69 -6.72 -17.98
CA LEU A 182 -28.96 -5.59 -18.87
C LEU A 182 -28.93 -6.01 -20.36
N GLU A 183 -28.03 -6.90 -20.75
CA GLU A 183 -27.90 -7.43 -22.10
C GLU A 183 -29.08 -8.32 -22.51
N ALA A 184 -29.48 -9.27 -21.66
CA ALA A 184 -30.62 -10.15 -21.95
C ALA A 184 -31.96 -9.38 -22.04
N THR A 185 -32.11 -8.30 -21.26
CA THR A 185 -33.27 -7.39 -21.36
C THR A 185 -33.16 -6.39 -22.52
N ALA A 186 -31.95 -6.11 -23.03
CA ALA A 186 -31.75 -5.34 -24.26
C ALA A 186 -32.26 -6.07 -25.52
N CYS A 187 -32.49 -7.39 -25.46
CA CYS A 187 -33.12 -8.16 -26.54
C CYS A 187 -34.59 -7.75 -26.84
N ASP A 188 -35.29 -7.12 -25.88
CA ASP A 188 -36.64 -6.59 -26.03
C ASP A 188 -36.95 -5.53 -24.94
N GLU A 189 -36.96 -4.24 -25.31
CA GLU A 189 -37.21 -3.13 -24.38
C GLU A 189 -38.59 -3.22 -23.66
N GLU A 190 -39.58 -3.94 -24.22
CA GLU A 190 -40.88 -4.15 -23.57
C GLU A 190 -40.84 -5.24 -22.47
N ALA A 191 -39.71 -5.95 -22.33
CA ALA A 191 -39.51 -7.04 -21.38
C ALA A 191 -38.82 -6.63 -20.06
N ILE A 192 -38.61 -5.33 -19.79
CA ILE A 192 -38.07 -4.80 -18.52
C ILE A 192 -39.14 -4.88 -17.41
N THR A 193 -39.52 -6.10 -17.04
CA THR A 193 -40.52 -6.43 -16.00
C THR A 193 -39.94 -7.49 -15.07
N THR A 194 -40.53 -7.70 -13.90
CA THR A 194 -40.11 -8.79 -12.99
C THR A 194 -40.18 -10.17 -13.66
N GLU A 195 -41.16 -10.41 -14.54
CA GLU A 195 -41.26 -11.65 -15.31
C GLU A 195 -40.18 -11.77 -16.40
N GLY A 196 -39.73 -10.65 -16.97
CA GLY A 196 -38.64 -10.64 -17.95
C GLY A 196 -37.28 -10.90 -17.31
N HIS A 197 -36.97 -10.27 -16.17
CA HIS A 197 -35.75 -10.58 -15.41
C HIS A 197 -35.72 -12.07 -15.02
N LEU A 198 -36.86 -12.59 -14.60
CA LEU A 198 -37.02 -13.99 -14.26
C LEU A 198 -36.84 -14.94 -15.47
N ALA A 199 -37.29 -14.54 -16.67
CA ALA A 199 -37.03 -15.30 -17.88
C ALA A 199 -35.53 -15.31 -18.25
N ALA A 200 -34.83 -14.19 -18.03
CA ALA A 200 -33.38 -14.11 -18.24
C ALA A 200 -32.62 -15.02 -17.25
N GLU A 201 -32.98 -14.98 -15.96
CA GLU A 201 -32.43 -15.89 -14.93
C GLU A 201 -32.57 -17.36 -15.33
N LEU A 202 -33.77 -17.77 -15.76
CA LEU A 202 -34.04 -19.15 -16.16
C LEU A 202 -33.27 -19.59 -17.41
N ILE A 203 -33.03 -18.69 -18.36
CA ILE A 203 -32.22 -19.00 -19.55
C ILE A 203 -30.76 -19.23 -19.15
N VAL A 204 -30.19 -18.38 -18.29
CA VAL A 204 -28.82 -18.56 -17.77
C VAL A 204 -28.69 -19.85 -16.98
N GLN A 205 -29.74 -20.23 -16.23
CA GLN A 205 -29.72 -21.42 -15.40
C GLN A 205 -29.95 -22.73 -16.14
N PHE A 206 -30.80 -22.75 -17.18
CA PHE A 206 -31.30 -24.02 -17.75
C PHE A 206 -31.05 -24.19 -19.26
N ALA A 207 -30.59 -23.17 -19.99
CA ALA A 207 -30.44 -23.28 -21.44
C ALA A 207 -29.13 -23.97 -21.88
N PHE A 208 -29.23 -25.19 -22.40
CA PHE A 208 -28.16 -25.83 -23.17
C PHE A 208 -27.88 -25.00 -24.45
N GLN A 209 -26.78 -24.23 -24.42
CA GLN A 209 -26.48 -23.15 -25.37
C GLN A 209 -27.56 -22.05 -25.39
N SER A 210 -28.65 -22.30 -26.12
CA SER A 210 -29.83 -21.44 -26.28
C SER A 210 -31.14 -22.25 -26.29
N LYS A 211 -31.09 -23.53 -25.86
CA LYS A 211 -32.20 -24.48 -25.93
C LYS A 211 -32.52 -25.00 -24.53
N MET A 212 -33.76 -24.84 -24.09
CA MET A 212 -34.27 -25.43 -22.86
C MET A 212 -35.05 -26.69 -23.21
N ILE A 213 -34.57 -27.86 -22.77
CA ILE A 213 -35.01 -29.17 -23.24
C ILE A 213 -35.60 -29.99 -22.07
N PRO A 214 -36.93 -30.23 -22.03
CA PRO A 214 -37.60 -30.72 -20.82
C PRO A 214 -37.11 -32.04 -20.22
N ILE A 215 -36.86 -33.07 -21.04
CA ILE A 215 -36.37 -34.37 -20.52
C ILE A 215 -34.87 -34.35 -20.25
N TYR A 216 -34.16 -33.44 -20.91
CA TYR A 216 -32.71 -33.32 -20.76
C TYR A 216 -32.39 -32.66 -19.42
N ASP A 217 -33.19 -31.67 -18.99
CA ASP A 217 -33.15 -31.07 -17.65
C ASP A 217 -33.72 -31.99 -16.53
N LEU A 218 -34.11 -33.22 -16.88
CA LEU A 218 -34.44 -34.26 -15.92
C LEU A 218 -33.32 -35.30 -15.76
N TYR A 219 -32.35 -35.34 -16.68
CA TYR A 219 -31.14 -36.14 -16.47
C TYR A 219 -30.25 -35.44 -15.45
N THR A 220 -29.50 -36.22 -14.67
CA THR A 220 -28.51 -35.65 -13.75
C THR A 220 -27.28 -35.24 -14.56
N HIS A 221 -26.85 -33.98 -14.46
CA HIS A 221 -25.71 -33.49 -15.24
C HIS A 221 -24.40 -33.59 -14.47
N ARG A 222 -23.49 -34.42 -14.96
CA ARG A 222 -22.17 -34.68 -14.37
C ARG A 222 -21.14 -34.97 -15.47
N ASN A 223 -19.99 -34.31 -15.39
CA ASN A 223 -18.90 -34.42 -16.35
C ASN A 223 -17.95 -35.58 -16.00
N GLY A 224 -16.93 -35.83 -16.82
CA GLY A 224 -15.89 -36.84 -16.55
C GLY A 224 -16.37 -38.30 -16.65
N LYS A 225 -15.80 -39.18 -15.80
CA LYS A 225 -16.00 -40.64 -15.86
C LYS A 225 -17.46 -41.11 -15.68
N TRP A 226 -18.32 -40.26 -15.12
CA TRP A 226 -19.72 -40.56 -14.88
C TRP A 226 -20.62 -40.36 -16.11
N LEU A 227 -20.17 -39.57 -17.10
CA LEU A 227 -20.93 -39.31 -18.33
C LEU A 227 -21.20 -40.61 -19.09
N ASN A 228 -22.48 -40.91 -19.32
CA ASN A 228 -22.90 -42.12 -20.03
C ASN A 228 -23.94 -41.87 -21.14
N THR A 229 -24.15 -40.60 -21.49
CA THR A 229 -25.02 -40.19 -22.59
C THR A 229 -24.31 -39.26 -23.58
N GLU A 230 -24.81 -39.24 -24.81
CA GLU A 230 -24.43 -38.30 -25.88
C GLU A 230 -25.69 -37.72 -26.52
N THR A 231 -25.60 -36.53 -27.11
CA THR A 231 -26.76 -35.86 -27.73
C THR A 231 -26.64 -35.75 -29.26
N GLU A 232 -27.78 -35.72 -29.95
CA GLU A 232 -27.89 -35.46 -31.39
C GLU A 232 -29.02 -34.46 -31.63
N THR A 233 -28.69 -33.29 -32.18
CA THR A 233 -29.67 -32.24 -32.50
C THR A 233 -29.92 -32.16 -34.01
N VAL A 234 -31.19 -32.19 -34.43
CA VAL A 234 -31.62 -31.83 -35.79
C VAL A 234 -32.55 -30.62 -35.69
N PRO A 235 -32.04 -29.40 -35.97
CA PRO A 235 -32.79 -28.15 -35.81
C PRO A 235 -34.15 -28.17 -36.52
N GLY A 236 -35.20 -27.78 -35.82
CA GLY A 236 -36.59 -27.77 -36.34
C GLY A 236 -37.28 -29.14 -36.41
N GLU A 237 -36.57 -30.24 -36.16
CA GLU A 237 -37.16 -31.59 -36.16
C GLU A 237 -37.18 -32.21 -34.75
N TYR A 238 -36.02 -32.46 -34.15
CA TYR A 238 -35.91 -33.13 -32.84
C TYR A 238 -34.55 -32.96 -32.16
N PHE A 239 -34.52 -33.20 -30.85
CA PHE A 239 -33.32 -33.46 -30.05
C PHE A 239 -33.33 -34.92 -29.60
N LYS A 240 -32.20 -35.62 -29.59
CA LYS A 240 -32.08 -37.01 -29.14
C LYS A 240 -30.96 -37.14 -28.12
N VAL A 241 -31.16 -38.04 -27.17
CA VAL A 241 -30.13 -38.51 -26.22
C VAL A 241 -29.93 -40.00 -26.45
N LYS A 242 -28.68 -40.45 -26.52
CA LYS A 242 -28.30 -41.86 -26.69
C LYS A 242 -27.32 -42.28 -25.60
N ALA A 243 -27.20 -43.58 -25.37
CA ALA A 243 -26.17 -44.12 -24.50
C ALA A 243 -24.79 -43.99 -25.15
N LEU A 244 -23.86 -43.30 -24.49
CA LEU A 244 -22.47 -43.11 -24.94
C LEU A 244 -21.62 -44.38 -24.76
N ARG A 245 -22.01 -45.23 -23.81
CA ARG A 245 -21.40 -46.53 -23.49
C ARG A 245 -22.48 -47.49 -23.02
N ASP A 246 -22.12 -48.76 -22.80
CA ASP A 246 -23.00 -49.70 -22.11
C ASP A 246 -23.33 -49.17 -20.69
N ILE A 247 -24.62 -49.16 -20.35
CA ILE A 247 -25.15 -48.73 -19.05
C ILE A 247 -25.79 -49.94 -18.38
N SER A 248 -25.33 -50.28 -17.18
CA SER A 248 -25.80 -51.47 -16.47
C SER A 248 -27.16 -51.23 -15.81
N ALA A 249 -27.98 -52.28 -15.68
CA ALA A 249 -29.21 -52.18 -14.90
C ALA A 249 -28.94 -51.71 -13.46
N GLY A 250 -29.62 -50.64 -13.04
CA GLY A 250 -29.47 -49.98 -11.75
C GLY A 250 -28.58 -48.73 -11.78
N GLU A 251 -27.80 -48.53 -12.84
CA GLU A 251 -26.95 -47.34 -13.02
C GLU A 251 -27.79 -46.09 -13.34
N GLN A 252 -27.36 -44.94 -12.84
CA GLN A 252 -28.00 -43.64 -13.12
C GLN A 252 -27.57 -43.14 -14.50
N ILE A 253 -28.49 -42.48 -15.20
CA ILE A 253 -28.24 -41.86 -16.50
C ILE A 253 -27.73 -40.44 -16.27
N HIS A 254 -26.48 -40.21 -16.63
CA HIS A 254 -25.80 -38.92 -16.51
C HIS A 254 -25.61 -38.26 -17.89
N SER A 255 -25.95 -36.99 -17.96
CA SER A 255 -25.74 -36.12 -19.13
C SER A 255 -24.72 -35.02 -18.83
N SER A 256 -24.30 -34.30 -19.86
CA SER A 256 -23.42 -33.14 -19.72
C SER A 256 -23.90 -32.04 -20.65
N TYR A 257 -24.14 -30.84 -20.09
CA TYR A 257 -24.46 -29.63 -20.85
C TYR A 257 -23.30 -29.11 -21.73
N ASN A 258 -22.12 -29.75 -21.70
CA ASN A 258 -20.96 -29.39 -22.51
C ASN A 258 -20.62 -30.44 -23.60
N ASP A 259 -21.38 -31.54 -23.71
CA ASP A 259 -21.19 -32.64 -24.69
C ASP A 259 -19.73 -33.15 -24.79
N CYS A 260 -19.01 -33.12 -23.68
CA CYS A 260 -17.57 -33.31 -23.65
C CYS A 260 -17.18 -34.69 -23.10
N LYS A 261 -16.47 -35.47 -23.91
CA LYS A 261 -15.83 -36.73 -23.49
C LYS A 261 -14.40 -36.48 -22.97
N GLU A 262 -13.74 -35.48 -23.57
CA GLU A 262 -12.48 -34.78 -23.27
C GLU A 262 -12.68 -33.41 -23.95
N CYS A 263 -12.53 -32.25 -23.29
CA CYS A 263 -13.05 -30.97 -23.79
C CYS A 263 -11.96 -30.20 -24.55
N PRO A 264 -11.99 -30.09 -25.89
CA PRO A 264 -10.90 -29.44 -26.58
C PRO A 264 -11.39 -28.46 -27.66
N ASN A 265 -12.51 -27.74 -27.48
CA ASN A 265 -13.09 -27.02 -28.63
C ASN A 265 -13.89 -25.73 -28.38
N ASN A 266 -13.94 -25.13 -27.18
CA ASN A 266 -14.44 -23.75 -27.07
C ASN A 266 -13.41 -22.86 -26.38
N LEU A 267 -13.20 -21.72 -27.05
CA LEU A 267 -12.12 -20.75 -26.93
C LEU A 267 -12.10 -20.03 -25.58
N GLY A 268 -10.88 -19.81 -25.07
CA GLY A 268 -10.51 -18.72 -24.16
C GLY A 268 -11.02 -18.88 -22.73
N HIS A 269 -10.10 -19.00 -21.78
CA HIS A 269 -10.30 -18.91 -20.32
C HIS A 269 -10.68 -20.24 -19.62
N TYR A 270 -9.90 -20.61 -18.60
CA TYR A 270 -10.14 -21.74 -17.70
C TYR A 270 -9.72 -21.27 -16.29
N SER A 271 -10.57 -21.43 -15.28
CA SER A 271 -10.50 -20.81 -13.95
C SER A 271 -10.96 -21.80 -12.86
N VAL A 272 -10.89 -21.44 -11.58
CA VAL A 272 -11.43 -22.27 -10.47
C VAL A 272 -12.91 -22.66 -10.69
N PRO A 273 -13.80 -21.74 -11.13
CA PRO A 273 -15.14 -22.09 -11.63
C PRO A 273 -15.16 -23.16 -12.73
N ASP A 274 -14.19 -23.17 -13.64
CA ASP A 274 -14.11 -24.15 -14.74
C ASP A 274 -13.64 -25.52 -14.24
N ILE A 275 -12.74 -25.58 -13.25
CA ILE A 275 -12.36 -26.82 -12.55
C ILE A 275 -13.59 -27.40 -11.85
N PHE A 276 -14.37 -26.56 -11.15
CA PHE A 276 -15.62 -27.01 -10.52
C PHE A 276 -16.67 -27.43 -11.56
N ARG A 277 -16.78 -26.73 -12.71
CA ARG A 277 -17.66 -27.11 -13.82
C ARG A 277 -17.27 -28.48 -14.40
N ASP A 278 -15.98 -28.74 -14.62
CA ASP A 278 -15.52 -29.90 -15.39
C ASP A 278 -15.29 -31.14 -14.52
N HIS A 279 -14.98 -30.96 -13.23
CA HIS A 279 -14.75 -32.03 -12.27
C HIS A 279 -15.87 -32.15 -11.20
N GLY A 280 -16.80 -31.19 -11.12
CA GLY A 280 -17.89 -31.12 -10.14
C GLY A 280 -19.30 -31.50 -10.63
N PHE A 281 -20.35 -30.96 -9.97
CA PHE A 281 -21.76 -31.26 -10.25
C PHE A 281 -22.45 -30.02 -10.86
N LEU A 282 -23.10 -30.19 -12.03
CA LEU A 282 -23.62 -29.06 -12.82
C LEU A 282 -25.02 -28.59 -12.42
N GLU A 283 -25.74 -29.31 -11.56
CA GLU A 283 -27.09 -28.95 -11.13
C GLU A 283 -27.24 -28.68 -9.62
N PRO A 284 -28.21 -27.88 -9.17
CA PRO A 284 -28.98 -26.89 -9.91
C PRO A 284 -28.30 -25.51 -9.87
N TYR A 285 -26.99 -25.46 -10.05
CA TYR A 285 -26.28 -24.19 -10.26
C TYR A 285 -26.56 -23.63 -11.65
N PRO A 286 -26.36 -22.31 -11.86
CA PRO A 286 -26.41 -21.75 -13.20
C PRO A 286 -25.39 -22.42 -14.12
N GLN A 287 -25.81 -22.73 -15.34
CA GLN A 287 -24.98 -23.37 -16.38
C GLN A 287 -23.83 -22.48 -16.86
N ARG A 288 -23.83 -21.20 -16.46
CA ARG A 288 -22.76 -20.23 -16.70
C ARG A 288 -22.39 -19.60 -15.35
N TRP A 289 -21.12 -19.72 -14.99
CA TRP A 289 -20.58 -19.10 -13.78
C TRP A 289 -20.07 -17.69 -14.10
N SER A 290 -20.32 -16.78 -13.18
CA SER A 290 -19.47 -15.63 -12.88
C SER A 290 -19.54 -15.54 -11.37
N ILE A 291 -18.40 -15.70 -10.70
CA ILE A 291 -18.28 -15.49 -9.25
C ILE A 291 -17.91 -14.01 -9.09
N PRO A 292 -18.75 -13.17 -8.48
CA PRO A 292 -18.39 -11.77 -8.22
C PRO A 292 -17.16 -11.67 -7.33
N GLY A 293 -16.11 -11.20 -7.96
CA GLY A 293 -14.75 -11.05 -7.47
C GLY A 293 -13.94 -10.91 -8.75
N GLU A 294 -13.78 -9.66 -9.18
CA GLU A 294 -12.83 -9.25 -10.23
C GLU A 294 -13.16 -9.74 -11.65
N SER A 295 -13.76 -8.85 -12.45
CA SER A 295 -13.95 -9.00 -13.89
C SER A 295 -13.26 -7.83 -14.62
N ALA A 296 -12.34 -8.12 -15.55
CA ALA A 296 -11.71 -7.09 -16.39
C ALA A 296 -11.63 -7.53 -17.87
N HIS A 297 -12.25 -6.76 -18.77
CA HIS A 297 -12.20 -7.02 -20.22
C HIS A 297 -11.14 -6.15 -20.92
N ILE A 298 -10.40 -6.70 -21.90
CA ILE A 298 -9.44 -5.98 -22.76
C ILE A 298 -9.89 -6.04 -24.23
N GLU A 299 -10.11 -4.89 -24.87
CA GLU A 299 -10.42 -4.76 -26.31
C GLU A 299 -9.14 -4.76 -27.18
N TYR A 300 -9.21 -5.40 -28.35
CA TYR A 300 -8.24 -5.23 -29.44
C TYR A 300 -8.95 -4.82 -30.74
N THR A 301 -8.82 -3.56 -31.17
CA THR A 301 -9.21 -3.21 -32.55
C THR A 301 -8.09 -3.57 -33.54
N ARG A 302 -8.39 -4.43 -34.52
CA ARG A 302 -7.54 -4.64 -35.70
C ARG A 302 -7.93 -3.64 -36.79
N ASP A 303 -6.95 -2.95 -37.37
CA ASP A 303 -7.17 -2.29 -38.66
C ASP A 303 -7.05 -3.29 -39.83
N ASP A 304 -7.50 -2.88 -41.02
CA ASP A 304 -7.54 -3.68 -42.26
C ASP A 304 -6.17 -4.24 -42.72
N THR A 305 -5.08 -3.96 -41.99
CA THR A 305 -3.73 -4.46 -42.27
C THR A 305 -3.23 -5.51 -41.28
N GLY A 306 -3.98 -5.80 -40.21
CA GLY A 306 -3.68 -6.87 -39.25
C GLY A 306 -2.59 -6.53 -38.23
N VAL A 307 -2.40 -5.24 -37.92
CA VAL A 307 -1.53 -4.79 -36.81
C VAL A 307 -2.42 -4.28 -35.68
N ILE A 308 -2.10 -4.69 -34.44
CA ILE A 308 -2.78 -4.33 -33.20
C ILE A 308 -2.19 -2.99 -32.73
N ASP A 309 -3.03 -1.96 -32.50
CA ASP A 309 -2.64 -0.74 -31.77
C ASP A 309 -2.90 -0.92 -30.26
N GLU A 310 -2.15 -0.19 -29.42
CA GLU A 310 -1.91 -0.43 -27.99
C GLU A 310 -3.16 -0.64 -27.09
N PRO A 311 -3.09 -1.56 -26.11
CA PRO A 311 -4.17 -1.81 -25.13
C PRO A 311 -4.22 -0.75 -24.02
N ASN A 312 -5.42 -0.33 -23.63
CA ASN A 312 -5.68 0.35 -22.35
C ASN A 312 -6.16 -0.71 -21.34
N PHE A 313 -5.53 -0.76 -20.16
CA PHE A 313 -5.79 -1.72 -19.08
C PHE A 313 -6.45 -1.04 -17.87
N VAL A 314 -7.34 -1.76 -17.18
CA VAL A 314 -7.74 -1.57 -15.77
C VAL A 314 -7.75 -2.97 -15.13
N TYR A 315 -7.20 -3.11 -13.92
CA TYR A 315 -6.81 -4.37 -13.23
C TYR A 315 -7.97 -5.06 -12.49
N ASP A 316 -8.05 -6.40 -12.55
CA ASP A 316 -7.81 -7.36 -11.43
C ASP A 316 -7.96 -8.83 -11.90
N PHE A 317 -7.59 -9.82 -11.07
CA PHE A 317 -6.99 -11.14 -11.38
C PHE A 317 -7.78 -12.11 -12.29
N GLU A 318 -7.22 -12.49 -13.45
CA GLU A 318 -7.79 -13.52 -14.36
C GLU A 318 -6.76 -14.59 -14.81
N THR A 319 -7.20 -15.84 -15.01
CA THR A 319 -6.44 -16.92 -15.66
C THR A 319 -7.04 -17.29 -17.02
N ASP A 320 -6.24 -17.22 -18.09
CA ASP A 320 -6.67 -17.38 -19.48
C ASP A 320 -6.15 -18.68 -20.12
N LEU A 321 -6.89 -19.27 -21.06
CA LEU A 321 -6.46 -20.42 -21.86
C LEU A 321 -6.26 -20.02 -23.34
N VAL A 322 -5.10 -20.33 -23.94
CA VAL A 322 -4.79 -20.13 -25.37
C VAL A 322 -4.51 -21.48 -26.02
N VAL A 323 -4.85 -21.65 -27.31
CA VAL A 323 -4.52 -22.86 -28.10
C VAL A 323 -3.55 -22.46 -29.21
N HIS A 324 -2.42 -23.14 -29.32
CA HIS A 324 -1.38 -22.87 -30.32
C HIS A 324 -1.43 -23.90 -31.46
N ASP A 325 -0.80 -23.56 -32.58
CA ASP A 325 -0.87 -24.28 -33.87
C ASP A 325 -0.50 -25.79 -33.85
N ASP A 326 0.02 -26.33 -32.74
CA ASP A 326 0.39 -27.74 -32.61
C ASP A 326 -0.70 -28.64 -31.97
N GLY A 327 -1.82 -28.06 -31.53
CA GLY A 327 -2.96 -28.79 -30.97
C GLY A 327 -2.86 -29.10 -29.48
N LYS A 328 -1.96 -28.45 -28.74
CA LYS A 328 -1.87 -28.51 -27.27
C LYS A 328 -2.64 -27.37 -26.59
N TRP A 329 -2.89 -27.51 -25.29
CA TRP A 329 -3.63 -26.55 -24.46
C TRP A 329 -2.64 -25.70 -23.65
N TYR A 330 -2.83 -24.38 -23.61
CA TYR A 330 -1.93 -23.43 -22.96
C TYR A 330 -2.71 -22.60 -21.95
N TRP A 331 -2.20 -22.43 -20.74
CA TRP A 331 -2.70 -21.51 -19.73
C TRP A 331 -1.83 -20.27 -19.66
N ARG A 332 -2.42 -19.12 -19.37
CA ARG A 332 -1.80 -17.82 -19.11
C ARG A 332 -2.33 -17.30 -17.77
N PHE A 333 -1.45 -17.12 -16.79
CA PHE A 333 -1.80 -16.41 -15.56
C PHE A 333 -1.60 -14.90 -15.79
N SER A 334 -2.67 -14.10 -15.68
CA SER A 334 -2.55 -12.64 -15.67
C SER A 334 -2.35 -12.22 -14.22
N GLU A 335 -1.11 -11.96 -13.82
CA GLU A 335 -0.62 -10.59 -13.89
C GLU A 335 0.63 -10.40 -14.76
N LYS A 336 1.34 -11.47 -15.16
CA LYS A 336 2.70 -11.29 -15.69
C LYS A 336 3.15 -12.23 -16.83
N ASN A 337 2.23 -12.75 -17.64
CA ASN A 337 2.57 -13.35 -18.95
C ASN A 337 3.27 -14.73 -18.88
N GLN A 338 2.85 -15.60 -17.95
CA GLN A 338 3.43 -16.94 -17.73
C GLN A 338 2.60 -18.04 -18.38
N LEU A 339 3.25 -19.05 -18.98
CA LEU A 339 2.59 -20.14 -19.71
C LEU A 339 2.72 -21.49 -19.00
N VAL A 340 1.59 -22.07 -18.58
CA VAL A 340 1.48 -23.41 -17.98
C VAL A 340 0.68 -24.33 -18.91
N PHE A 341 0.85 -25.65 -18.83
CA PHE A 341 0.21 -26.66 -19.65
C PHE A 341 -0.57 -27.61 -18.73
N LEU A 342 -1.78 -28.01 -19.11
CA LEU A 342 -2.47 -29.17 -18.52
C LEU A 342 -2.61 -30.26 -19.59
N ASP A 343 -2.17 -31.47 -19.27
CA ASP A 343 -2.36 -32.69 -20.06
C ASP A 343 -3.13 -33.71 -19.18
N HIS A 344 -3.58 -34.83 -19.75
CA HIS A 344 -4.17 -35.92 -18.97
C HIS A 344 -3.34 -37.18 -19.20
N ASP A 345 -3.10 -37.95 -18.13
CA ASP A 345 -2.40 -39.21 -18.26
C ASP A 345 -3.29 -40.31 -18.89
N GLU A 346 -2.74 -41.50 -19.12
CA GLU A 346 -3.48 -42.60 -19.75
C GLU A 346 -4.68 -43.10 -18.90
N GLU A 347 -4.79 -42.68 -17.64
CA GLU A 347 -5.87 -43.02 -16.69
C GLU A 347 -6.92 -41.90 -16.57
N GLY A 348 -6.66 -40.73 -17.17
CA GLY A 348 -7.56 -39.57 -17.18
C GLY A 348 -7.33 -38.58 -16.05
N GLU A 349 -6.19 -38.67 -15.36
CA GLU A 349 -5.79 -37.74 -14.30
C GLU A 349 -5.04 -36.53 -14.90
N ALA A 350 -5.32 -35.33 -14.40
CA ALA A 350 -4.73 -34.09 -14.90
C ALA A 350 -3.25 -33.96 -14.49
N ILE A 351 -2.38 -33.60 -15.43
CA ILE A 351 -0.94 -33.43 -15.23
C ILE A 351 -0.48 -32.04 -15.74
N VAL A 352 0.30 -31.31 -14.93
CA VAL A 352 0.79 -29.96 -15.26
C VAL A 352 2.15 -30.02 -15.96
N MET A 353 2.36 -29.23 -17.02
CA MET A 353 3.68 -29.04 -17.64
C MET A 353 3.97 -27.52 -17.83
N TRP A 354 5.21 -27.07 -18.06
CA TRP A 354 5.55 -25.62 -18.11
C TRP A 354 6.34 -25.16 -19.35
N ASP A 355 6.04 -23.97 -19.90
CA ASP A 355 6.76 -23.41 -21.07
C ASP A 355 8.06 -22.69 -20.67
N MET A 356 9.17 -23.38 -20.88
CA MET A 356 10.53 -22.96 -20.49
C MET A 356 11.19 -21.93 -21.43
N SER A 357 10.44 -21.24 -22.30
CA SER A 357 11.03 -20.40 -23.36
C SER A 357 11.25 -18.91 -23.01
N ASN A 358 10.84 -18.44 -21.82
CA ASN A 358 10.91 -17.02 -21.43
C ASN A 358 11.46 -16.83 -19.99
N ASP A 359 12.62 -16.18 -19.84
CA ASP A 359 13.30 -15.97 -18.54
C ASP A 359 12.52 -15.05 -17.57
N LEU A 360 11.59 -14.22 -18.06
CA LEU A 360 10.74 -13.33 -17.24
C LEU A 360 9.77 -14.09 -16.32
N VAL A 361 9.35 -15.29 -16.74
CA VAL A 361 8.37 -16.14 -16.04
C VAL A 361 8.91 -16.59 -14.67
N LEU A 362 10.22 -16.77 -14.55
CA LEU A 362 10.84 -17.32 -13.34
C LEU A 362 10.93 -16.32 -12.18
N ASP A 363 11.15 -15.03 -12.45
CA ASP A 363 11.23 -14.03 -11.38
C ASP A 363 9.86 -13.68 -10.84
N GLU A 364 8.85 -13.72 -11.69
CA GLU A 364 7.47 -13.43 -11.34
C GLU A 364 6.78 -14.60 -10.64
N LEU A 365 7.12 -15.85 -10.99
CA LEU A 365 6.70 -17.04 -10.26
C LEU A 365 7.24 -17.05 -8.82
N LYS A 366 8.45 -16.50 -8.59
CA LYS A 366 9.01 -16.34 -7.25
C LYS A 366 8.21 -15.32 -6.42
N ASP A 367 7.66 -14.27 -7.05
CA ASP A 367 6.83 -13.27 -6.36
C ASP A 367 5.51 -13.87 -5.87
N SER A 368 4.90 -14.79 -6.66
CA SER A 368 3.63 -15.47 -6.32
C SER A 368 3.80 -16.75 -5.50
N TRP A 369 5.03 -17.21 -5.30
CA TRP A 369 5.36 -18.41 -4.52
C TRP A 369 4.73 -18.42 -3.10
N PRO A 370 4.75 -17.31 -2.33
CA PRO A 370 4.09 -17.27 -1.02
C PRO A 370 2.59 -17.53 -1.09
N SER A 371 1.90 -16.93 -2.06
CA SER A 371 0.45 -17.05 -2.22
C SER A 371 0.01 -18.46 -2.61
N TYR A 372 0.74 -19.13 -3.50
CA TYR A 372 0.46 -20.53 -3.84
C TYR A 372 0.67 -21.48 -2.66
N ARG A 373 1.69 -21.21 -1.84
CA ARG A 373 1.97 -21.95 -0.61
C ARG A 373 0.87 -21.74 0.43
N GLU A 374 0.43 -20.50 0.62
CA GLU A 374 -0.69 -20.12 1.50
C GLU A 374 -1.97 -20.86 1.12
N GLU A 375 -2.31 -20.85 -0.17
CA GLU A 375 -3.54 -21.45 -0.68
C GLU A 375 -3.53 -22.98 -0.62
N LEU A 376 -2.40 -23.61 -0.97
CA LEU A 376 -2.23 -25.06 -0.79
C LEU A 376 -2.33 -25.45 0.69
N ARG A 377 -1.74 -24.66 1.59
CA ARG A 377 -1.90 -24.83 3.04
C ARG A 377 -3.36 -24.68 3.45
N ARG A 378 -4.10 -23.69 2.94
CA ARG A 378 -5.52 -23.49 3.24
C ARG A 378 -6.38 -24.69 2.83
N ILE A 379 -6.20 -25.20 1.62
CA ILE A 379 -6.99 -26.32 1.07
C ILE A 379 -6.60 -27.67 1.71
N SER A 380 -5.33 -27.83 2.11
CA SER A 380 -4.88 -28.98 2.89
C SER A 380 -5.34 -28.95 4.35
N ARG A 381 -5.64 -27.76 4.91
CA ARG A 381 -6.11 -27.55 6.29
C ARG A 381 -7.53 -27.99 6.59
N ILE A 382 -8.32 -28.46 5.62
CA ILE A 382 -9.72 -28.88 5.82
C ILE A 382 -9.75 -30.22 6.59
N ARG A 383 -9.54 -30.10 7.92
CA ARG A 383 -8.86 -31.04 8.83
C ARG A 383 -9.64 -32.25 9.31
N ASN A 384 -10.94 -32.38 9.04
CA ASN A 384 -11.73 -33.45 9.66
C ASN A 384 -12.16 -34.56 8.70
N ILE A 385 -11.54 -34.63 7.53
CA ILE A 385 -11.98 -35.54 6.48
C ILE A 385 -10.93 -36.61 6.23
N GLU A 386 -11.10 -37.76 6.90
CA GLU A 386 -10.62 -38.99 6.27
C GLU A 386 -11.44 -39.14 4.99
N TRP A 387 -10.88 -38.71 3.86
CA TRP A 387 -11.61 -38.65 2.58
C TRP A 387 -12.24 -40.01 2.25
N ASP A 388 -11.61 -41.11 2.66
CA ASP A 388 -12.15 -42.46 2.53
C ASP A 388 -13.43 -42.75 3.35
N LYS A 389 -13.76 -41.93 4.36
CA LYS A 389 -14.86 -42.11 5.33
C LYS A 389 -15.81 -40.91 5.44
N ALA A 390 -15.53 -39.84 4.72
CA ALA A 390 -16.28 -38.60 4.79
C ALA A 390 -17.80 -38.68 4.58
N PRO A 391 -18.34 -39.55 3.70
CA PRO A 391 -19.79 -39.70 3.56
C PRO A 391 -20.49 -40.02 4.90
N GLU A 392 -19.85 -40.85 5.73
CA GLU A 392 -20.38 -41.23 7.04
C GLU A 392 -20.14 -40.15 8.10
N THR A 393 -18.98 -39.49 8.07
CA THR A 393 -18.57 -38.45 9.02
C THR A 393 -19.42 -37.18 8.90
N TYR A 394 -19.60 -36.70 7.67
CA TYR A 394 -20.33 -35.47 7.38
C TYR A 394 -21.82 -35.71 7.15
N ASN A 395 -22.26 -36.97 7.19
CA ASN A 395 -23.64 -37.35 6.89
C ASN A 395 -24.08 -36.73 5.55
N ILE A 396 -23.25 -36.94 4.53
CA ILE A 396 -23.45 -36.53 3.13
C ILE A 396 -23.58 -37.77 2.26
N THR A 397 -24.13 -37.64 1.05
CA THR A 397 -24.24 -38.79 0.15
C THR A 397 -22.88 -39.14 -0.47
N GLN A 398 -22.68 -40.40 -0.87
CA GLN A 398 -21.49 -40.84 -1.61
C GLN A 398 -21.28 -40.02 -2.90
N GLU A 399 -22.37 -39.56 -3.52
CA GLU A 399 -22.33 -38.75 -4.73
C GLU A 399 -21.85 -37.32 -4.45
N GLU A 400 -22.40 -36.66 -3.43
CA GLU A 400 -21.94 -35.33 -2.93
C GLU A 400 -20.44 -35.38 -2.63
N TRP A 401 -20.03 -36.45 -1.96
CA TRP A 401 -18.66 -36.69 -1.59
C TRP A 401 -17.70 -36.82 -2.77
N GLU A 402 -17.99 -37.73 -3.70
CA GLU A 402 -17.14 -37.96 -4.87
C GLU A 402 -17.01 -36.71 -5.76
N THR A 403 -18.01 -35.84 -5.73
CA THR A 403 -17.97 -34.55 -6.43
C THR A 403 -17.03 -33.56 -5.75
N ILE A 404 -17.20 -33.37 -4.44
CA ILE A 404 -16.38 -32.43 -3.67
C ILE A 404 -14.90 -32.87 -3.70
N TRP A 405 -14.65 -34.17 -3.57
CA TRP A 405 -13.30 -34.73 -3.62
C TRP A 405 -12.63 -34.54 -4.97
N ALA A 406 -13.33 -34.83 -6.08
CA ALA A 406 -12.75 -34.66 -7.41
C ALA A 406 -12.32 -33.21 -7.69
N PHE A 407 -13.08 -32.23 -7.17
CA PHE A 407 -12.69 -30.82 -7.25
C PHE A 407 -11.46 -30.51 -6.37
N HIS A 408 -11.49 -30.90 -5.10
CA HIS A 408 -10.39 -30.69 -4.15
C HIS A 408 -9.07 -31.31 -4.61
N GLU A 409 -9.11 -32.57 -5.06
CA GLU A 409 -7.97 -33.33 -5.57
C GLU A 409 -7.36 -32.64 -6.80
N THR A 410 -8.20 -32.27 -7.78
CA THR A 410 -7.74 -31.58 -8.98
C THR A 410 -7.12 -30.22 -8.64
N TYR A 411 -7.73 -29.47 -7.72
CA TYR A 411 -7.25 -28.14 -7.34
C TYR A 411 -5.92 -28.20 -6.56
N SER A 412 -5.80 -29.15 -5.62
CA SER A 412 -4.58 -29.36 -4.83
C SER A 412 -3.41 -29.80 -5.72
N ASN A 413 -3.64 -30.76 -6.63
CA ASN A 413 -2.62 -31.26 -7.56
C ASN A 413 -2.06 -30.15 -8.47
N ILE A 414 -2.89 -29.18 -8.86
CA ILE A 414 -2.47 -28.03 -9.66
C ILE A 414 -1.54 -27.12 -8.86
N LEU A 415 -1.88 -26.82 -7.61
CA LEU A 415 -1.07 -25.98 -6.72
C LEU A 415 0.28 -26.64 -6.37
N GLU A 416 0.26 -27.93 -6.04
CA GLU A 416 1.47 -28.72 -5.76
C GLU A 416 2.42 -28.74 -6.97
N SER A 417 1.89 -29.05 -8.16
CA SER A 417 2.68 -29.08 -9.38
C SER A 417 3.28 -27.71 -9.76
N ALA A 418 2.66 -26.62 -9.30
CA ALA A 418 3.20 -25.27 -9.48
C ALA A 418 4.36 -24.97 -8.54
N LEU A 419 4.25 -25.37 -7.27
CA LEU A 419 5.34 -25.22 -6.31
C LEU A 419 6.57 -26.05 -6.70
N ASP A 420 6.38 -27.32 -7.07
CA ASP A 420 7.45 -28.22 -7.53
C ASP A 420 8.24 -27.62 -8.70
N PHE A 421 7.53 -27.01 -9.65
CA PHE A 421 8.17 -26.40 -10.81
C PHE A 421 9.00 -25.17 -10.45
N ILE A 422 8.49 -24.31 -9.55
CA ILE A 422 9.21 -23.12 -9.06
C ILE A 422 10.52 -23.56 -8.43
N GLU A 423 10.50 -24.59 -7.60
CA GLU A 423 11.69 -25.10 -6.90
C GLU A 423 12.78 -25.60 -7.84
N ASP A 424 12.39 -26.44 -8.80
CA ASP A 424 13.30 -27.04 -9.78
C ASP A 424 14.08 -26.00 -10.61
N HIS A 425 13.56 -24.76 -10.71
CA HIS A 425 14.07 -23.75 -11.62
C HIS A 425 14.50 -22.43 -10.96
N SER A 426 14.10 -22.15 -9.71
CA SER A 426 14.43 -20.92 -9.00
C SER A 426 15.59 -21.06 -7.99
N GLY A 427 15.92 -22.30 -7.59
CA GLY A 427 16.86 -22.56 -6.50
C GLY A 427 16.33 -22.18 -5.11
N LEU A 428 15.04 -21.80 -5.03
CA LEU A 428 14.28 -21.85 -3.80
C LEU A 428 14.06 -23.33 -3.48
N SER A 429 14.36 -23.74 -2.25
CA SER A 429 14.06 -25.08 -1.75
C SER A 429 12.94 -24.90 -0.75
N THR A 430 11.86 -25.66 -0.93
CA THR A 430 10.94 -25.93 0.16
C THR A 430 11.27 -27.34 0.62
N ASP A 431 12.00 -27.47 1.72
CA ASP A 431 12.20 -28.81 2.28
C ASP A 431 10.89 -29.38 2.86
N HIS A 432 9.78 -28.62 2.86
CA HIS A 432 8.49 -29.05 3.38
C HIS A 432 7.31 -28.52 2.53
N HIS A 433 6.76 -29.38 1.66
CA HIS A 433 5.45 -29.25 1.01
C HIS A 433 4.27 -29.48 1.98
N GLY A 434 4.40 -28.96 3.20
CA GLY A 434 3.65 -29.42 4.35
C GLY A 434 2.44 -28.59 4.74
N HIS A 435 1.44 -29.29 5.28
CA HIS A 435 0.29 -28.74 6.02
C HIS A 435 0.70 -27.80 7.18
N TYR A 436 1.95 -27.92 7.65
CA TYR A 436 2.51 -27.16 8.76
C TYR A 436 3.48 -26.07 8.32
N ASP A 437 3.39 -24.91 8.98
CA ASP A 437 4.34 -23.82 8.76
C ASP A 437 5.72 -24.16 9.33
N ASP A 438 6.80 -23.84 8.62
CA ASP A 438 8.18 -24.15 9.03
C ASP A 438 8.78 -23.12 10.02
N LEU A 439 8.02 -22.09 10.39
CA LEU A 439 8.44 -21.02 11.32
C LEU A 439 9.80 -20.41 10.92
N THR A 440 10.12 -20.45 9.62
CA THR A 440 11.21 -19.66 9.05
C THR A 440 10.77 -18.21 8.95
N HIS A 441 11.74 -17.31 8.79
CA HIS A 441 11.45 -15.88 8.80
C HIS A 441 10.65 -15.51 7.56
N GLU A 442 9.50 -14.90 7.77
CA GLU A 442 8.67 -14.28 6.73
C GLU A 442 8.41 -12.82 7.14
N GLY A 443 8.34 -11.91 6.18
CA GLY A 443 7.95 -10.52 6.47
C GLY A 443 6.53 -10.50 7.03
N ASP A 444 6.20 -9.53 7.88
CA ASP A 444 4.83 -9.41 8.36
C ASP A 444 3.93 -8.98 7.21
N GLY A 445 3.13 -9.90 6.67
CA GLY A 445 2.19 -9.65 5.58
C GLY A 445 1.06 -8.67 5.94
N ILE A 446 1.15 -7.96 7.07
CA ILE A 446 0.17 -7.00 7.54
C ILE A 446 0.36 -5.71 6.74
N THR A 447 -0.43 -5.54 5.69
CA THR A 447 -0.51 -4.28 4.97
C THR A 447 -1.30 -3.26 5.78
N TYR A 448 -0.61 -2.41 6.53
CA TYR A 448 -1.18 -1.21 7.18
C TYR A 448 -1.69 -0.14 6.19
N ASN A 449 -1.78 -0.48 4.90
CA ASN A 449 -2.23 0.37 3.81
C ASN A 449 -3.75 0.28 3.56
N GLU A 450 -4.48 -0.54 4.30
CA GLU A 450 -5.94 -0.48 4.26
C GLU A 450 -6.38 0.89 4.80
N LEU A 451 -6.88 1.71 3.89
CA LEU A 451 -7.36 3.04 4.22
C LEU A 451 -8.61 2.88 5.09
N ASP A 452 -8.58 3.43 6.30
CA ASP A 452 -9.72 3.52 7.23
C ASP A 452 -10.95 4.28 6.66
N CYS A 453 -10.84 4.76 5.42
CA CYS A 453 -11.83 5.53 4.70
C CYS A 453 -11.78 5.18 3.19
N PRO A 454 -12.86 5.41 2.44
CA PRO A 454 -12.82 5.33 0.97
C PRO A 454 -11.97 6.50 0.43
N SER A 455 -10.67 6.28 0.22
CA SER A 455 -9.74 7.30 -0.28
C SER A 455 -10.12 7.82 -1.66
N SER A 456 -10.70 6.96 -2.50
CA SER A 456 -11.18 7.31 -3.83
C SER A 456 -12.30 8.34 -3.80
N GLU A 457 -13.13 8.38 -2.75
CA GLU A 457 -14.20 9.38 -2.61
C GLU A 457 -13.71 10.69 -1.94
N LEU A 458 -12.64 10.63 -1.13
CA LEU A 458 -12.11 11.78 -0.37
C LEU A 458 -11.03 12.57 -1.13
N ILE A 459 -10.31 11.91 -2.05
CA ILE A 459 -9.28 12.50 -2.90
C ILE A 459 -9.86 12.93 -4.26
N ASP A 460 -11.08 12.51 -4.62
CA ASP A 460 -11.75 13.01 -5.83
C ASP A 460 -12.33 14.41 -5.57
N PHE A 461 -11.52 15.43 -5.83
CA PHE A 461 -11.86 16.86 -5.73
C PHE A 461 -12.81 17.29 -6.87
N MET A 462 -13.89 16.55 -7.11
CA MET A 462 -14.85 16.83 -8.19
C MET A 462 -15.51 18.22 -8.08
N ASP A 463 -15.49 18.82 -6.89
CA ASP A 463 -16.04 20.15 -6.57
C ASP A 463 -15.01 21.30 -6.61
N TYR A 464 -13.75 21.04 -7.00
CA TYR A 464 -12.71 22.06 -7.08
C TYR A 464 -12.38 22.43 -8.52
N ASP A 465 -12.33 23.72 -8.79
CA ASP A 465 -11.94 24.27 -10.08
C ASP A 465 -10.43 24.53 -10.13
N LEU A 466 -9.80 24.23 -11.28
CA LEU A 466 -8.42 24.61 -11.53
C LEU A 466 -8.29 26.14 -11.54
N TYR A 467 -7.55 26.67 -10.57
CA TYR A 467 -7.30 28.10 -10.41
C TYR A 467 -6.07 28.55 -11.22
N GLU A 468 -4.92 27.90 -11.03
CA GLU A 468 -3.71 28.14 -11.82
C GLU A 468 -2.89 26.86 -11.97
N GLU A 469 -2.37 26.62 -13.17
CA GLU A 469 -1.31 25.63 -13.41
C GLU A 469 -0.01 26.33 -13.80
N LYS A 470 1.08 25.95 -13.14
CA LYS A 470 2.40 26.53 -13.35
C LYS A 470 3.47 25.45 -13.28
N SER A 471 4.24 25.30 -14.35
CA SER A 471 5.44 24.46 -14.34
C SER A 471 6.68 25.25 -13.92
N SER A 472 7.43 24.72 -12.96
CA SER A 472 8.81 25.15 -12.66
C SER A 472 9.81 24.33 -13.49
N ASN A 473 11.09 24.36 -13.11
CA ASN A 473 12.11 23.46 -13.70
C ASN A 473 12.18 22.11 -12.98
N TYR A 474 11.46 21.95 -11.88
CA TYR A 474 11.49 20.76 -11.03
C TYR A 474 10.19 19.97 -11.16
N GLN A 475 9.04 20.64 -11.15
CA GLN A 475 7.72 20.02 -11.04
C GLN A 475 6.59 20.92 -11.59
N VAL A 476 5.40 20.36 -11.74
CA VAL A 476 4.16 21.08 -12.07
C VAL A 476 3.38 21.39 -10.79
N MET A 477 3.16 22.66 -10.52
CA MET A 477 2.26 23.12 -9.46
C MET A 477 0.86 23.35 -10.04
N LYS A 478 -0.15 22.68 -9.49
CA LYS A 478 -1.57 22.93 -9.77
C LYS A 478 -2.23 23.48 -8.51
N TRP A 479 -2.86 24.64 -8.66
CA TRP A 479 -3.64 25.29 -7.62
C TRP A 479 -5.11 25.10 -7.97
N GLN A 480 -5.87 24.51 -7.06
CA GLN A 480 -7.30 24.31 -7.20
C GLN A 480 -8.05 25.04 -6.10
N THR A 481 -9.26 25.50 -6.38
CA THR A 481 -10.07 26.24 -5.41
C THR A 481 -11.51 25.78 -5.41
N ARG A 482 -12.17 25.94 -4.27
CA ARG A 482 -13.61 25.78 -4.14
C ARG A 482 -14.25 27.12 -3.77
N GLU A 483 -15.16 27.59 -4.62
CA GLU A 483 -15.81 28.89 -4.43
C GLU A 483 -16.67 28.98 -3.16
N GLU A 484 -17.20 27.85 -2.67
CA GLU A 484 -18.14 27.85 -1.54
C GLU A 484 -17.52 28.35 -0.22
N ASP A 485 -16.24 28.06 -0.01
CA ASP A 485 -15.53 28.34 1.24
C ASP A 485 -14.14 28.97 1.08
N ASP A 486 -13.75 29.35 -0.14
CA ASP A 486 -12.42 29.91 -0.46
C ASP A 486 -11.28 28.95 -0.06
N ASP A 487 -11.57 27.64 -0.09
CA ASP A 487 -10.55 26.61 0.11
C ASP A 487 -9.62 26.60 -1.11
N MET A 488 -8.34 26.48 -0.84
CA MET A 488 -7.29 26.48 -1.84
C MET A 488 -6.41 25.27 -1.60
N CYS A 489 -6.12 24.52 -2.65
CA CYS A 489 -5.34 23.29 -2.60
C CYS A 489 -4.13 23.40 -3.53
N LEU A 490 -2.98 22.90 -3.06
CA LEU A 490 -1.75 22.76 -3.84
C LEU A 490 -1.55 21.29 -4.19
N HIS A 491 -1.38 21.02 -5.48
CA HIS A 491 -0.91 19.75 -6.00
C HIS A 491 0.45 19.94 -6.66
N LEU A 492 1.36 18.98 -6.45
CA LEU A 492 2.65 18.89 -7.11
C LEU A 492 2.67 17.60 -7.93
N ASP A 493 2.85 17.73 -9.25
CA ASP A 493 2.78 16.60 -10.19
C ASP A 493 1.55 15.69 -9.96
N ASP A 494 0.39 16.35 -9.82
CA ASP A 494 -0.92 15.76 -9.54
C ASP A 494 -1.12 15.14 -8.14
N MET A 495 -0.08 15.11 -7.31
CA MET A 495 -0.19 14.70 -5.91
C MET A 495 -0.64 15.86 -5.02
N LEU A 496 -1.78 15.70 -4.35
CA LEU A 496 -2.25 16.64 -3.33
C LEU A 496 -1.20 16.77 -2.23
N GLN A 497 -0.74 18.00 -1.99
CA GLN A 497 0.17 18.30 -0.88
C GLN A 497 -0.62 18.80 0.33
N ILE A 498 -1.40 19.86 0.13
CA ILE A 498 -2.10 20.54 1.22
C ILE A 498 -3.26 21.40 0.70
N CYS A 499 -4.32 21.53 1.50
CA CYS A 499 -5.33 22.59 1.34
C CYS A 499 -5.39 23.52 2.57
N THR A 500 -5.87 24.75 2.37
CA THR A 500 -6.09 25.70 3.47
C THR A 500 -7.05 25.14 4.53
N SER A 501 -8.01 24.32 4.10
CA SER A 501 -9.05 23.76 4.97
C SER A 501 -8.59 22.78 6.05
N TYR A 502 -7.42 22.16 5.90
CA TYR A 502 -6.94 21.16 6.85
C TYR A 502 -5.48 21.32 7.25
N ARG A 503 -4.87 22.48 6.96
CA ARG A 503 -3.51 22.86 7.36
C ARG A 503 -3.01 22.31 8.71
N PRO A 504 -3.71 22.46 9.85
CA PRO A 504 -3.18 22.03 11.15
C PRO A 504 -3.11 20.51 11.30
N HIS A 505 -3.90 19.75 10.56
CA HIS A 505 -3.95 18.29 10.70
C HIS A 505 -2.60 17.63 10.36
N TYR A 506 -1.84 18.21 9.44
CA TYR A 506 -0.49 17.74 9.15
C TYR A 506 0.56 18.51 9.95
N HIS A 507 0.64 19.83 9.77
CA HIS A 507 1.76 20.64 10.26
C HIS A 507 1.85 20.73 11.80
N GLU A 508 0.72 20.75 12.51
CA GLU A 508 0.76 20.78 13.98
C GLU A 508 1.24 19.45 14.56
N TYR A 509 0.85 18.32 13.97
CA TYR A 509 1.36 16.99 14.35
C TYR A 509 2.85 16.87 13.99
N PHE A 510 3.22 17.27 12.78
CA PHE A 510 4.60 17.21 12.29
C PHE A 510 5.59 18.02 13.14
N VAL A 511 5.17 19.16 13.70
CA VAL A 511 6.05 20.03 14.50
C VAL A 511 5.90 19.81 16.00
N HIS A 512 4.68 19.73 16.52
CA HIS A 512 4.46 19.74 17.97
C HIS A 512 4.58 18.36 18.61
N PHE A 513 4.26 17.28 17.88
CA PHE A 513 4.41 15.93 18.40
C PHE A 513 5.87 15.55 18.69
N PRO A 514 6.86 15.73 17.78
CA PRO A 514 8.25 15.43 18.12
C PRO A 514 8.82 16.42 19.15
N ALA A 515 8.38 17.68 19.13
CA ALA A 515 8.88 18.71 20.04
C ALA A 515 8.56 18.45 21.51
N GLN A 516 7.50 17.68 21.82
CA GLN A 516 7.17 17.34 23.20
C GLN A 516 8.26 16.51 23.88
N TYR A 517 9.07 15.77 23.12
CA TYR A 517 10.19 14.99 23.65
C TYR A 517 11.47 15.82 23.85
N ILE A 518 11.43 17.11 23.55
CA ILE A 518 12.59 17.99 23.59
C ILE A 518 12.42 19.01 24.71
N GLU A 519 13.44 19.12 25.56
CA GLU A 519 13.41 20.05 26.69
C GLU A 519 13.36 21.52 26.23
N LYS A 520 14.07 21.90 25.16
CA LYS A 520 14.00 23.24 24.56
C LYS A 520 14.19 23.20 23.06
N VAL A 521 13.22 23.71 22.31
CA VAL A 521 13.30 23.83 20.85
C VAL A 521 14.07 25.10 20.49
N GLU A 522 15.39 25.00 20.32
CA GLU A 522 16.26 26.15 20.03
C GLU A 522 16.75 26.18 18.58
N ARG A 523 17.06 25.03 17.98
CA ARG A 523 17.55 24.91 16.60
C ARG A 523 16.77 23.84 15.85
N VAL A 524 16.11 24.23 14.77
CA VAL A 524 15.31 23.34 13.93
C VAL A 524 15.84 23.36 12.50
N MET A 525 15.91 22.21 11.84
CA MET A 525 16.10 22.11 10.40
C MET A 525 14.88 21.44 9.79
N PHE A 526 14.43 21.91 8.63
CA PHE A 526 13.44 21.20 7.83
C PHE A 526 13.89 21.07 6.37
N LEU A 527 13.54 19.95 5.75
CA LEU A 527 13.74 19.66 4.34
C LEU A 527 12.36 19.63 3.66
N GLY A 528 12.22 20.30 2.51
CA GLY A 528 10.93 20.53 1.88
C GLY A 528 10.14 21.63 2.57
N SER A 529 8.83 21.41 2.75
CA SER A 529 7.89 22.41 3.27
C SER A 529 7.99 23.76 2.56
N GLY A 530 8.05 23.73 1.22
CA GLY A 530 8.11 24.92 0.40
C GLY A 530 6.93 25.87 0.65
N ASP A 531 5.81 25.37 1.15
CA ASP A 531 4.64 26.15 1.56
C ASP A 531 4.84 27.02 2.82
N ALA A 532 5.96 26.85 3.53
CA ALA A 532 6.34 27.53 4.77
C ALA A 532 5.35 27.34 5.94
N MET A 533 4.49 26.32 5.91
CA MET A 533 3.55 26.04 7.00
C MET A 533 4.25 25.41 8.20
N LEU A 534 5.23 24.51 8.02
CA LEU A 534 6.07 24.05 9.14
C LEU A 534 6.81 25.23 9.80
N LEU A 535 7.34 26.16 8.99
CA LEU A 535 8.01 27.35 9.51
C LEU A 535 7.09 28.17 10.42
N HIS A 536 5.82 28.33 10.06
CA HIS A 536 4.85 29.04 10.90
C HIS A 536 4.66 28.39 12.27
N GLU A 537 4.58 27.06 12.33
CA GLU A 537 4.45 26.32 13.59
C GLU A 537 5.76 26.37 14.41
N ILE A 538 6.92 26.27 13.76
CA ILE A 538 8.23 26.38 14.40
C ILE A 538 8.45 27.76 15.02
N LEU A 539 7.99 28.83 14.37
CA LEU A 539 8.18 30.20 14.88
C LEU A 539 7.36 30.51 16.14
N LYS A 540 6.41 29.65 16.53
CA LYS A 540 5.66 29.76 17.79
C LYS A 540 6.54 29.50 19.02
N TYR A 541 7.66 28.77 18.88
CA TYR A 541 8.52 28.43 20.01
C TYR A 541 9.32 29.64 20.54
N PRO A 542 9.18 29.99 21.83
CA PRO A 542 9.79 31.19 22.40
C PRO A 542 11.31 31.08 22.56
N ASP A 543 11.85 29.86 22.72
CA ASP A 543 13.27 29.59 22.86
C ASP A 543 14.00 29.43 21.52
N LEU A 544 13.29 29.54 20.38
CA LEU A 544 13.85 29.36 19.05
C LEU A 544 14.94 30.39 18.76
N LYS A 545 16.14 29.90 18.43
CA LYS A 545 17.31 30.69 18.04
C LYS A 545 17.59 30.62 16.55
N LYS A 546 17.35 29.47 15.92
CA LYS A 546 17.64 29.24 14.50
C LYS A 546 16.68 28.22 13.90
N VAL A 547 16.20 28.49 12.70
CA VAL A 547 15.51 27.53 11.83
C VAL A 547 16.14 27.58 10.45
N VAL A 548 16.47 26.42 9.89
CA VAL A 548 17.09 26.28 8.56
C VAL A 548 16.16 25.46 7.68
N GLY A 549 15.64 26.06 6.61
CA GLY A 549 14.80 25.41 5.60
C GLY A 549 15.59 25.11 4.33
N LEU A 550 15.54 23.86 3.88
CA LEU A 550 16.11 23.41 2.61
C LEU A 550 14.96 23.09 1.64
N GLU A 551 14.78 23.89 0.60
CA GLU A 551 13.70 23.73 -0.38
C GLU A 551 14.29 23.65 -1.78
N LEU A 552 13.85 22.72 -2.61
CA LEU A 552 14.35 22.59 -3.97
C LEU A 552 13.86 23.72 -4.87
N ASP A 553 12.57 24.04 -4.79
CA ASP A 553 11.83 24.89 -5.70
C ASP A 553 11.27 26.15 -5.03
N GLN A 554 11.99 27.26 -5.20
CA GLN A 554 11.56 28.58 -4.71
C GLN A 554 10.21 29.03 -5.30
N ASP A 555 9.78 28.50 -6.45
CA ASP A 555 8.46 28.87 -6.99
C ASP A 555 7.33 28.44 -6.04
N ILE A 556 7.47 27.32 -5.32
CA ILE A 556 6.48 26.85 -4.32
C ILE A 556 6.35 27.86 -3.19
N THR A 557 7.46 28.31 -2.59
CA THR A 557 7.42 29.30 -1.51
C THR A 557 6.78 30.61 -1.96
N ARG A 558 7.05 31.03 -3.20
CA ARG A 558 6.47 32.26 -3.75
C ARG A 558 4.96 32.14 -3.99
N THR A 559 4.51 31.05 -4.61
CA THR A 559 3.07 30.84 -4.88
C THR A 559 2.31 30.54 -3.59
N SER A 560 2.94 29.90 -2.60
CA SER A 560 2.34 29.69 -1.28
C SER A 560 2.15 30.99 -0.52
N PHE A 561 3.12 31.92 -0.56
CA PHE A 561 2.87 33.25 -0.01
C PHE A 561 1.76 34.00 -0.76
N GLN A 562 1.62 33.78 -2.07
CA GLN A 562 0.53 34.36 -2.87
C GLN A 562 -0.83 33.78 -2.44
N TYR A 563 -0.98 32.47 -2.40
CA TYR A 563 -2.28 31.79 -2.27
C TYR A 563 -2.62 31.44 -0.81
N PHE A 564 -1.69 30.83 -0.08
CA PHE A 564 -1.85 30.49 1.35
C PHE A 564 -1.52 31.63 2.30
N GLN A 565 -0.92 32.73 1.81
CA GLN A 565 -0.48 33.85 2.65
C GLN A 565 0.53 33.41 3.72
N THR A 566 1.35 32.40 3.44
CA THR A 566 2.40 31.91 4.33
C THR A 566 3.71 32.65 4.09
N GLN A 567 4.09 33.54 5.02
CA GLN A 567 5.34 34.30 4.91
C GLN A 567 6.57 33.39 5.03
N PRO A 568 7.58 33.53 4.15
CA PRO A 568 8.86 32.82 4.31
C PRO A 568 9.77 33.45 5.37
N HIS A 569 9.44 34.63 5.89
CA HIS A 569 10.21 35.33 6.93
C HIS A 569 11.70 35.54 6.59
N TYR A 570 12.03 35.88 5.34
CA TYR A 570 13.40 36.18 4.93
C TYR A 570 14.08 37.30 5.74
N ASP A 571 13.29 38.14 6.44
CA ASP A 571 13.76 39.23 7.30
C ASP A 571 13.93 38.84 8.78
N ASP A 572 13.49 37.66 9.20
CA ASP A 572 13.70 37.17 10.56
C ASP A 572 15.12 36.60 10.70
N PRO A 573 15.98 37.13 11.58
CA PRO A 573 17.35 36.67 11.74
C PRO A 573 17.47 35.21 12.24
N ARG A 574 16.38 34.65 12.78
CA ARG A 574 16.29 33.24 13.17
C ARG A 574 16.14 32.32 11.95
N VAL A 575 15.67 32.82 10.81
CA VAL A 575 15.29 31.99 9.65
C VAL A 575 16.40 32.00 8.59
N GLU A 576 16.75 30.82 8.07
CA GLU A 576 17.60 30.69 6.89
C GLU A 576 16.99 29.75 5.85
N TRP A 577 16.75 30.28 4.66
CA TRP A 577 16.36 29.48 3.51
C TRP A 577 17.56 29.17 2.62
N TRP A 578 17.62 27.92 2.17
CA TRP A 578 18.53 27.46 1.14
C TRP A 578 17.73 26.81 0.02
N TYR A 579 17.79 27.42 -1.16
CA TYR A 579 17.14 26.91 -2.35
C TYR A 579 18.10 26.06 -3.19
N GLY A 580 17.67 24.85 -3.51
CA GLY A 580 18.39 23.90 -4.35
C GLY A 580 18.48 22.50 -3.73
N ASP A 581 19.01 21.57 -4.52
CA ASP A 581 19.17 20.15 -4.17
C ASP A 581 19.86 19.93 -2.82
N ALA A 582 19.18 19.23 -1.91
CA ALA A 582 19.66 18.94 -0.55
C ALA A 582 20.99 18.16 -0.55
N THR A 583 21.19 17.24 -1.49
CA THR A 583 22.44 16.44 -1.62
C THR A 583 23.65 17.34 -1.95
N LYS A 584 23.41 18.49 -2.59
CA LYS A 584 24.44 19.50 -2.85
C LYS A 584 24.56 20.53 -1.74
N THR A 585 23.48 20.74 -0.99
CA THR A 585 23.39 21.75 0.06
C THR A 585 24.03 21.28 1.37
N LEU A 586 23.74 20.04 1.80
CA LEU A 586 24.25 19.47 3.06
C LEU A 586 25.79 19.53 3.15
N PRO A 587 26.57 19.21 2.10
CA PRO A 587 28.02 19.36 2.13
C PRO A 587 28.53 20.81 2.24
N LEU A 588 27.68 21.82 2.01
CA LEU A 588 28.04 23.24 2.11
C LEU A 588 27.73 23.83 3.49
N LEU A 589 27.11 23.06 4.38
CA LEU A 589 26.81 23.52 5.73
C LEU A 589 28.09 23.73 6.54
N THR A 590 28.06 24.74 7.39
CA THR A 590 29.19 25.13 8.25
C THR A 590 29.33 24.16 9.43
N LYS A 591 30.55 24.06 9.96
CA LYS A 591 30.89 23.17 11.08
C LYS A 591 29.97 23.34 12.32
N GLU A 592 29.42 24.52 12.54
CA GLU A 592 28.56 24.85 13.69
C GLU A 592 27.14 24.25 13.65
N TYR A 593 26.74 23.66 12.52
CA TYR A 593 25.44 23.03 12.32
C TYR A 593 25.42 21.55 12.72
N TRP A 594 26.55 20.87 12.56
CA TRP A 594 26.72 19.45 12.91
C TRP A 594 26.63 19.24 14.42
N GLY A 595 25.84 18.25 14.85
CA GLY A 595 25.62 17.94 16.26
C GLY A 595 24.86 19.01 17.05
N SER A 596 24.03 19.82 16.38
CA SER A 596 23.52 21.06 16.97
C SER A 596 22.01 21.29 16.89
N PHE A 597 21.28 20.51 16.09
CA PHE A 597 19.83 20.64 15.94
C PHE A 597 19.08 19.85 17.00
N ASP A 598 18.03 20.46 17.54
CA ASP A 598 17.07 19.80 18.44
C ASP A 598 16.06 18.97 17.63
N LEU A 599 15.58 19.54 16.52
CA LEU A 599 14.65 18.89 15.59
C LEU A 599 15.20 18.93 14.16
N VAL A 600 15.07 17.80 13.46
CA VAL A 600 15.21 17.70 12.01
C VAL A 600 13.91 17.12 11.46
N LEU A 601 13.25 17.87 10.58
CA LEU A 601 11.92 17.55 10.03
C LEU A 601 12.04 17.31 8.52
N VAL A 602 11.65 16.14 8.03
CA VAL A 602 11.80 15.75 6.61
C VAL A 602 10.41 15.66 5.98
N ASP A 603 9.99 16.73 5.30
CA ASP A 603 8.67 16.89 4.70
C ASP A 603 8.79 16.83 3.17
N LEU A 604 8.89 15.61 2.65
CA LEU A 604 9.14 15.34 1.24
C LEU A 604 8.03 14.46 0.65
N SER A 605 7.76 14.66 -0.64
CA SER A 605 6.72 13.94 -1.39
C SER A 605 7.20 12.63 -2.02
N GLU A 606 8.52 12.37 -2.00
CA GLU A 606 9.15 11.17 -2.55
C GLU A 606 10.00 10.49 -1.46
N THR A 607 10.28 9.20 -1.63
CA THR A 607 11.19 8.39 -0.80
C THR A 607 12.66 8.78 -1.06
N VAL A 608 13.03 10.00 -0.65
CA VAL A 608 14.32 10.66 -0.92
C VAL A 608 15.44 10.14 0.00
N VAL A 609 15.09 9.35 1.01
CA VAL A 609 16.02 8.87 2.06
C VAL A 609 17.20 8.08 1.46
N SER A 610 17.07 7.50 0.26
CA SER A 610 18.12 6.72 -0.43
C SER A 610 19.13 7.55 -1.25
N LEU A 611 18.97 8.88 -1.32
CA LEU A 611 19.86 9.70 -2.13
C LEU A 611 21.28 9.78 -1.55
N ASP A 612 22.25 9.40 -2.39
CA ASP A 612 23.67 9.49 -2.09
C ASP A 612 24.13 10.95 -1.97
N VAL A 613 24.76 11.30 -0.84
CA VAL A 613 25.30 12.64 -0.58
C VAL A 613 26.81 12.70 -0.79
N THR A 614 27.54 11.61 -0.51
CA THR A 614 29.03 11.63 -0.45
C THR A 614 29.74 10.52 -1.25
N GLY A 615 29.00 9.61 -1.88
CA GLY A 615 29.49 8.38 -2.51
C GLY A 615 29.55 7.17 -1.56
N LYS A 616 29.30 7.39 -0.27
CA LYS A 616 29.40 6.39 0.81
C LYS A 616 28.25 6.49 1.81
N HIS A 617 27.73 7.69 2.01
CA HIS A 617 26.69 8.01 2.97
C HIS A 617 25.50 8.64 2.25
N ASP A 618 24.31 8.19 2.64
CA ASP A 618 23.04 8.69 2.16
C ASP A 618 22.60 9.95 2.94
N ILE A 619 21.38 10.43 2.68
CA ILE A 619 20.86 11.61 3.36
C ILE A 619 20.58 11.35 4.85
N LEU A 620 20.13 10.15 5.24
CA LEU A 620 19.76 9.83 6.62
C LEU A 620 20.99 9.81 7.52
N ASP A 621 22.09 9.22 7.05
CA ASP A 621 23.42 9.29 7.69
C ASP A 621 23.81 10.74 8.01
N VAL A 622 23.56 11.64 7.06
CA VAL A 622 23.95 13.04 7.16
C VAL A 622 23.04 13.81 8.11
N LEU A 623 21.73 13.53 8.07
CA LEU A 623 20.74 14.17 8.94
C LEU A 623 20.89 13.74 10.40
N GLU A 624 21.19 12.45 10.67
CA GLU A 624 21.52 11.95 12.01
C GLU A 624 22.66 12.78 12.63
N ASN A 625 23.70 13.06 11.84
CA ASN A 625 24.87 13.80 12.30
C ASN A 625 24.63 15.32 12.50
N LEU A 626 23.49 15.85 12.07
CA LEU A 626 23.08 17.23 12.37
C LEU A 626 22.43 17.34 13.76
N LEU A 627 21.83 16.26 14.25
CA LEU A 627 21.11 16.24 15.53
C LEU A 627 22.06 16.31 16.72
N LYS A 628 21.61 16.96 17.80
CA LYS A 628 22.18 16.76 19.14
C LYS A 628 21.97 15.29 19.56
N PRO A 629 22.71 14.78 20.55
CA PRO A 629 22.47 13.44 21.08
C PRO A 629 21.00 13.20 21.50
N ASP A 630 20.37 14.20 22.12
CA ASP A 630 18.96 14.19 22.54
C ASP A 630 18.02 14.83 21.50
N GLY A 631 18.48 14.96 20.24
CA GLY A 631 17.68 15.48 19.14
C GLY A 631 16.74 14.42 18.58
N VAL A 632 15.67 14.88 17.92
CA VAL A 632 14.67 14.01 17.28
C VAL A 632 14.59 14.30 15.79
N LEU A 633 14.65 13.25 14.97
CA LEU A 633 14.30 13.28 13.56
C LEU A 633 12.84 12.87 13.38
N LEU A 634 12.13 13.51 12.46
CA LEU A 634 10.79 13.08 12.04
C LEU A 634 10.67 13.09 10.50
N GLU A 635 9.99 12.08 9.95
CA GLU A 635 9.66 11.92 8.52
C GLU A 635 8.23 11.40 8.31
N ASN A 636 7.56 11.80 7.22
CA ASN A 636 6.18 11.40 6.85
C ASN A 636 6.08 10.06 6.10
N GLU A 637 6.74 8.99 6.55
CA GLU A 637 6.68 7.69 5.85
C GLU A 637 6.76 6.46 6.79
N LEU A 638 6.47 5.27 6.24
CA LEU A 638 6.52 3.95 6.88
C LEU A 638 7.92 3.28 6.75
N TYR A 639 8.98 3.89 7.32
CA TYR A 639 10.37 3.40 7.14
C TYR A 639 11.07 2.96 8.44
N ILE A 640 10.38 2.25 9.33
CA ILE A 640 10.93 1.93 10.67
C ILE A 640 12.26 1.17 10.58
N ASP A 641 12.35 0.15 9.72
CA ASP A 641 13.53 -0.71 9.60
C ASP A 641 14.77 0.08 9.21
N ARG A 642 14.62 1.02 8.28
CA ARG A 642 15.73 1.87 7.88
C ARG A 642 16.15 2.77 9.02
N PHE A 643 15.21 3.39 9.72
CA PHE A 643 15.56 4.23 10.87
C PHE A 643 16.25 3.44 11.98
N THR A 644 15.87 2.19 12.23
CA THR A 644 16.54 1.34 13.24
C THR A 644 17.98 0.96 12.89
N SER A 645 18.44 1.14 11.65
CA SER A 645 19.86 0.97 11.31
C SER A 645 20.69 2.22 11.61
N HIS A 646 20.05 3.38 11.77
CA HIS A 646 20.68 4.68 12.03
C HIS A 646 20.44 5.21 13.46
N PHE A 647 19.36 4.80 14.13
CA PHE A 647 18.99 5.31 15.44
C PHE A 647 18.74 4.20 16.47
N ASP A 648 19.05 4.51 17.73
CA ASP A 648 18.83 3.58 18.85
C ASP A 648 17.34 3.44 19.20
N HIS A 649 16.55 4.51 19.11
CA HIS A 649 15.12 4.52 19.43
C HIS A 649 14.32 5.04 18.24
N THR A 650 13.33 4.28 17.81
CA THR A 650 12.44 4.64 16.70
C THR A 650 10.98 4.35 17.08
N ILE A 651 10.07 5.24 16.72
CA ILE A 651 8.62 4.99 16.80
C ILE A 651 7.93 5.28 15.48
N HIS A 652 6.84 4.56 15.25
CA HIS A 652 5.80 4.94 14.29
C HIS A 652 4.61 5.51 15.03
N ILE A 653 4.09 6.61 14.51
CA ILE A 653 2.82 7.16 14.94
C ILE A 653 1.79 7.12 13.83
N PHE A 654 0.57 6.70 14.19
CA PHE A 654 -0.56 6.62 13.29
C PHE A 654 -1.64 7.57 13.81
N TYR A 655 -2.15 8.43 12.95
CA TYR A 655 -3.26 9.30 13.29
C TYR A 655 -4.17 9.54 12.09
N GLY A 656 -5.48 9.58 12.37
CA GLY A 656 -6.48 9.96 11.38
C GLY A 656 -6.51 11.47 11.11
N SER A 657 -6.63 11.83 9.83
CA SER A 657 -6.86 13.15 9.27
C SER A 657 -8.14 13.10 8.42
N PRO A 658 -9.04 14.09 8.51
CA PRO A 658 -10.34 14.05 7.84
C PRO A 658 -10.29 14.10 6.30
N LYS A 659 -9.11 14.38 5.70
CA LYS A 659 -8.95 14.54 4.24
C LYS A 659 -8.02 13.51 3.60
N VAL A 660 -6.99 13.09 4.31
CA VAL A 660 -6.00 12.10 3.85
C VAL A 660 -6.05 10.81 4.68
N CYS A 661 -7.05 10.69 5.56
CA CYS A 661 -7.33 9.52 6.39
C CYS A 661 -6.14 9.15 7.25
N THR A 662 -5.49 8.03 7.04
CA THR A 662 -4.44 7.58 7.94
C THR A 662 -3.09 8.17 7.52
N GLN A 663 -2.48 8.93 8.42
CA GLN A 663 -1.14 9.49 8.26
C GLN A 663 -0.18 8.74 9.18
N VAL A 664 1.00 8.46 8.64
CA VAL A 664 2.07 7.79 9.38
C VAL A 664 3.28 8.71 9.45
N LEU A 665 3.81 8.91 10.66
CA LEU A 665 5.09 9.60 10.87
C LEU A 665 6.06 8.67 11.59
N THR A 666 7.31 8.64 11.11
CA THR A 666 8.42 7.97 11.78
C THR A 666 9.21 8.98 12.58
N LEU A 667 9.41 8.73 13.87
CA LEU A 667 10.31 9.52 14.72
C LEU A 667 11.49 8.68 15.17
N ALA A 668 12.67 9.29 15.27
CA ALA A 668 13.84 8.59 15.76
C ALA A 668 14.82 9.47 16.54
N SER A 669 15.56 8.85 17.47
CA SER A 669 16.58 9.49 18.29
C SER A 669 17.60 8.47 18.81
N ASN A 670 18.81 8.94 19.13
CA ASN A 670 19.84 8.12 19.76
C ASN A 670 19.73 8.09 21.30
N ASN A 671 19.19 9.14 21.93
CA ASN A 671 19.07 9.18 23.40
C ASN A 671 17.64 9.34 23.92
N VAL A 672 16.69 9.74 23.08
CA VAL A 672 15.29 9.87 23.49
C VAL A 672 14.62 8.50 23.42
N ASP A 673 14.54 7.83 24.57
CA ASP A 673 13.71 6.65 24.75
C ASP A 673 12.23 7.06 24.79
N PHE A 674 11.53 6.95 23.66
CA PHE A 674 10.14 7.38 23.55
C PHE A 674 9.17 6.67 24.52
N LEU A 675 9.53 5.49 25.07
CA LEU A 675 8.72 4.81 26.07
C LEU A 675 8.84 5.43 27.46
N HIS A 676 9.98 6.02 27.79
CA HIS A 676 10.29 6.45 29.17
C HIS A 676 10.60 7.94 29.29
N HIS A 677 10.92 8.60 28.19
CA HIS A 677 11.30 10.01 28.19
C HIS A 677 10.09 10.88 28.57
N PRO A 678 10.24 11.80 29.54
CA PRO A 678 9.16 12.72 29.90
C PRO A 678 8.82 13.65 28.74
N ILE A 679 7.54 13.91 28.55
CA ILE A 679 7.06 14.89 27.56
C ILE A 679 6.95 16.30 28.19
N LYS A 680 6.99 17.32 27.34
CA LYS A 680 6.97 18.73 27.75
C LYS A 680 5.92 19.54 27.00
N ASP A 681 5.05 20.17 27.78
CA ASP A 681 4.18 21.24 27.31
C ASP A 681 4.99 22.54 27.18
N HIS A 682 5.30 22.92 25.94
CA HIS A 682 6.02 24.16 25.62
C HIS A 682 5.12 25.41 25.67
N GLY A 683 3.84 25.26 26.03
CA GLY A 683 2.87 26.35 26.12
C GLY A 683 2.55 26.97 24.76
N ILE A 684 2.55 26.16 23.70
CA ILE A 684 2.24 26.57 22.34
C ILE A 684 0.73 26.49 22.12
N ASP A 685 0.17 27.50 21.45
CA ASP A 685 -1.24 27.51 21.07
C ASP A 685 -1.42 26.73 19.75
N SER A 686 -2.20 25.67 19.81
CA SER A 686 -2.47 24.71 18.74
C SER A 686 -3.97 24.42 18.64
N TYR A 687 -4.45 24.13 17.44
CA TYR A 687 -5.85 23.81 17.18
C TYR A 687 -6.18 22.34 17.49
N LEU A 688 -5.26 21.42 17.14
CA LEU A 688 -5.48 19.98 17.19
C LEU A 688 -4.53 19.29 18.14
N THR A 689 -3.23 19.60 18.09
CA THR A 689 -2.23 18.87 18.88
C THR A 689 -2.08 19.43 20.27
N LYS A 690 -2.58 18.73 21.28
CA LYS A 690 -2.35 19.08 22.68
C LYS A 690 -1.31 18.15 23.27
N THR A 691 -0.43 18.71 24.09
CA THR A 691 0.38 17.86 24.97
C THR A 691 -0.58 17.10 25.89
N PRO A 692 -0.47 15.77 25.96
CA PRO A 692 -1.27 14.94 26.87
C PRO A 692 -1.35 15.50 28.29
N GLU A 693 -2.53 15.46 28.91
CA GLU A 693 -2.71 15.90 30.31
C GLU A 693 -2.26 14.80 31.28
N GLU A 694 -2.47 13.53 30.89
CA GLU A 694 -2.05 12.34 31.61
C GLU A 694 -0.90 11.62 30.88
N ASP A 695 0.07 11.08 31.63
CA ASP A 695 1.26 10.42 31.05
C ASP A 695 0.89 9.17 30.23
N ASP A 696 -0.23 8.53 30.55
CA ASP A 696 -0.73 7.34 29.85
C ASP A 696 -1.28 7.68 28.44
N GLU A 697 -1.77 8.91 28.22
CA GLU A 697 -2.32 9.36 26.94
C GLU A 697 -1.23 9.57 25.86
N ARG A 698 0.07 9.59 26.23
CA ARG A 698 1.16 9.76 25.25
C ARG A 698 1.31 8.57 24.29
N PHE A 699 0.89 7.38 24.72
CA PHE A 699 0.96 6.14 23.94
C PHE A 699 -0.18 6.00 22.93
N MET A 700 -1.16 6.91 23.00
CA MET A 700 -2.37 6.88 22.19
C MET A 700 -2.05 6.82 20.68
N TYR A 701 -1.07 7.60 20.21
CA TYR A 701 -0.72 7.65 18.79
C TYR A 701 0.43 6.73 18.39
N ILE A 702 1.11 6.07 19.34
CA ILE A 702 2.27 5.22 19.05
C ILE A 702 1.77 3.85 18.60
N HIS A 703 2.06 3.52 17.35
CA HIS A 703 1.74 2.23 16.78
C HIS A 703 2.88 1.24 17.03
N ASP A 704 4.10 1.61 16.65
CA ASP A 704 5.27 0.77 16.84
C ASP A 704 6.37 1.53 17.60
N TYR A 705 7.11 0.79 18.41
CA TYR A 705 8.37 1.21 19.02
C TYR A 705 9.41 0.15 18.78
N LEU A 706 10.59 0.54 18.32
CA LEU A 706 11.74 -0.33 18.17
C LEU A 706 12.97 0.30 18.82
N LYS A 707 13.71 -0.54 19.54
CA LYS A 707 15.01 -0.21 20.09
C LYS A 707 16.09 -1.05 19.42
N SER A 708 16.99 -0.36 18.75
CA SER A 708 18.11 -0.95 18.03
C SER A 708 19.43 -0.60 18.69
N TYR A 709 20.47 -1.29 18.23
CA TYR A 709 21.83 -1.10 18.70
C TYR A 709 22.76 -1.15 17.51
N ALA A 710 23.74 -0.25 17.52
CA ALA A 710 24.82 -0.24 16.55
C ALA A 710 25.43 -1.63 16.32
N PRO A 711 25.56 -2.06 15.05
CA PRO A 711 26.35 -3.22 14.68
C PRO A 711 27.81 -3.10 15.17
N ASP A 712 28.42 -4.23 15.57
CA ASP A 712 29.77 -4.26 16.17
C ASP A 712 30.85 -3.65 15.25
N ASP A 713 30.67 -3.75 13.93
CA ASP A 713 31.53 -3.18 12.90
C ASP A 713 31.43 -1.64 12.85
N VAL A 714 30.23 -1.08 12.98
CA VAL A 714 30.01 0.38 13.05
C VAL A 714 30.65 0.96 14.32
N CYS A 715 30.56 0.25 15.45
CA CYS A 715 31.18 0.65 16.72
C CYS A 715 32.71 0.69 16.73
N SER A 716 33.33 0.05 15.75
CA SER A 716 34.79 0.03 15.60
C SER A 716 35.30 1.04 14.58
N ALA A 717 34.41 1.71 13.85
CA ALA A 717 34.74 2.64 12.79
C ALA A 717 35.24 3.97 13.36
N THR A 718 36.53 4.27 13.15
CA THR A 718 37.08 5.61 13.38
C THR A 718 37.13 6.36 12.06
N GLU A 719 36.02 6.92 11.58
CA GLU A 719 36.06 7.73 10.37
C GLU A 719 36.29 9.21 10.70
N ASN A 720 37.52 9.65 10.43
CA ASN A 720 37.81 11.03 10.04
C ASN A 720 38.35 10.94 8.61
N GLU A 721 37.49 10.66 7.64
CA GLU A 721 37.85 10.74 6.23
C GLU A 721 37.57 12.14 5.69
N GLY A 722 38.57 12.72 5.03
CA GLY A 722 38.41 14.00 4.35
C GLY A 722 37.55 13.81 3.11
N VAL A 723 36.48 14.61 2.99
CA VAL A 723 35.60 14.67 1.82
C VAL A 723 36.44 14.70 0.54
N VAL A 724 36.28 13.67 -0.30
CA VAL A 724 36.89 13.62 -1.63
C VAL A 724 36.26 14.73 -2.47
N GLN A 725 37.08 15.60 -3.08
CA GLN A 725 36.58 16.70 -3.89
C GLN A 725 35.87 16.16 -5.15
N GLY A 726 34.55 16.08 -5.09
CA GLY A 726 33.66 15.83 -6.22
C GLY A 726 33.42 17.07 -7.08
N ARG A 727 32.18 17.25 -7.56
CA ARG A 727 31.73 18.48 -8.26
C ARG A 727 31.91 19.69 -7.33
N THR A 728 32.40 20.81 -7.86
CA THR A 728 32.53 22.03 -7.06
C THR A 728 31.17 22.73 -6.97
N ALA A 729 30.77 23.11 -5.75
CA ALA A 729 29.55 23.86 -5.49
C ALA A 729 29.88 25.23 -4.90
N GLY A 730 28.98 26.18 -5.10
CA GLY A 730 29.03 27.55 -4.61
C GLY A 730 27.69 27.95 -4.03
N VAL A 731 27.67 29.05 -3.27
CA VAL A 731 26.45 29.58 -2.66
C VAL A 731 26.28 31.03 -3.09
N MET A 732 25.11 31.35 -3.62
CA MET A 732 24.69 32.72 -3.88
C MET A 732 23.69 33.15 -2.82
N GLU A 733 24.08 34.09 -1.95
CA GLU A 733 23.16 34.75 -1.04
C GLU A 733 22.51 35.94 -1.77
N ILE A 734 21.18 35.92 -1.79
CA ILE A 734 20.32 36.98 -2.31
C ILE A 734 19.96 37.85 -1.13
N VAL A 735 20.47 39.09 -1.10
CA VAL A 735 20.25 40.00 0.04
C VAL A 735 19.56 41.28 -0.42
N ASN A 736 18.55 41.71 0.30
CA ASN A 736 17.82 42.96 0.10
C ASN A 736 18.04 43.85 1.33
N PHE A 737 18.54 45.06 1.11
CA PHE A 737 18.77 46.07 2.14
C PHE A 737 17.74 47.19 1.98
N GLU A 738 16.87 47.37 2.98
CA GLU A 738 15.79 48.35 2.96
C GLU A 738 15.94 49.37 4.10
N ASN A 739 15.29 50.52 3.93
CA ASN A 739 15.36 51.64 4.88
C ASN A 739 16.80 52.16 5.05
N ILE A 740 17.51 52.29 3.93
CA ILE A 740 18.90 52.74 3.85
C ILE A 740 19.00 54.24 4.18
N GLU A 741 19.90 54.59 5.10
CA GLU A 741 20.14 55.99 5.50
C GLU A 741 21.38 56.59 4.83
N SER A 742 22.32 55.75 4.39
CA SER A 742 23.60 56.19 3.82
C SER A 742 23.85 55.48 2.50
N PHE A 743 23.68 56.21 1.41
CA PHE A 743 24.13 55.74 0.11
C PHE A 743 25.64 55.95 -0.03
N PRO A 744 26.37 54.91 -0.43
CA PRO A 744 27.80 55.00 -0.67
C PRO A 744 28.03 55.91 -1.90
N GLY A 745 28.88 56.94 -1.73
CA GLY A 745 29.12 57.98 -2.74
C GLY A 745 29.89 57.49 -3.99
N GLU A 746 30.46 58.41 -4.77
CA GLU A 746 31.15 58.11 -6.05
C GLU A 746 32.29 57.07 -5.95
N ASP A 747 32.78 56.74 -4.74
CA ASP A 747 33.84 55.74 -4.46
C ASP A 747 33.31 54.43 -3.81
N LEU A 748 32.05 54.04 -4.04
CA LEU A 748 31.45 52.81 -3.48
C LEU A 748 32.31 51.56 -3.75
N GLU A 749 32.74 51.34 -5.00
CA GLU A 749 33.52 50.15 -5.36
C GLU A 749 34.86 50.09 -4.65
N GLN A 750 35.56 51.24 -4.54
CA GLN A 750 36.81 51.34 -3.78
C GLN A 750 36.58 51.01 -2.30
N SER A 751 35.48 51.49 -1.73
CA SER A 751 35.14 51.24 -0.32
C SER A 751 34.85 49.76 -0.07
N LEU A 752 34.10 49.11 -0.96
CA LEU A 752 33.84 47.67 -0.90
C LEU A 752 35.11 46.84 -1.07
N ILE A 753 35.96 47.18 -2.06
CA ILE A 753 37.26 46.52 -2.26
C ILE A 753 38.09 46.59 -0.97
N SER A 754 38.27 47.78 -0.40
CA SER A 754 39.05 47.95 0.83
C SER A 754 38.43 47.22 2.03
N MET A 755 37.10 47.18 2.13
CA MET A 755 36.39 46.45 3.17
C MET A 755 36.60 44.93 3.06
N MET A 756 36.55 44.38 1.85
CA MET A 756 36.79 42.96 1.60
C MET A 756 38.25 42.58 1.88
N GLU A 757 39.21 43.40 1.45
CA GLU A 757 40.64 43.21 1.76
C GLU A 757 40.92 43.16 3.27
N LEU A 758 40.33 44.09 4.04
CA LEU A 758 40.49 44.15 5.49
C LEU A 758 39.94 42.92 6.22
N ASN A 759 38.98 42.21 5.62
CA ASN A 759 38.39 41.00 6.15
C ASN A 759 38.98 39.72 5.53
N GLY A 760 40.10 39.85 4.83
CA GLY A 760 40.91 38.74 4.34
C GLY A 760 40.35 38.04 3.10
N PHE A 761 39.58 38.76 2.29
CA PHE A 761 39.31 38.38 0.89
C PHE A 761 40.38 38.99 -0.03
N LYS A 762 40.46 38.52 -1.27
CA LYS A 762 41.43 39.03 -2.26
C LYS A 762 40.74 39.57 -3.51
N PRO A 763 40.32 40.85 -3.51
CA PRO A 763 39.74 41.48 -4.69
C PRO A 763 40.68 41.51 -5.88
N LEU A 764 40.14 41.16 -7.05
CA LEU A 764 40.79 41.25 -8.36
C LEU A 764 40.31 42.48 -9.14
N SER A 765 39.09 42.95 -8.84
CA SER A 765 38.51 44.16 -9.44
C SER A 765 39.32 45.41 -9.12
N LYS A 766 39.36 46.33 -10.09
CA LYS A 766 39.90 47.68 -9.92
C LYS A 766 38.74 48.67 -9.83
N PRO A 767 38.84 49.72 -8.99
CA PRO A 767 37.78 50.71 -8.87
C PRO A 767 37.39 51.31 -10.23
N ALA A 768 36.10 51.29 -10.54
CA ALA A 768 35.53 51.91 -11.72
C ALA A 768 34.30 52.76 -11.35
N ALA A 769 33.84 53.60 -12.28
CA ALA A 769 32.62 54.36 -12.06
C ALA A 769 31.39 53.43 -12.05
N SER A 770 30.50 53.61 -11.07
CA SER A 770 29.24 52.87 -11.00
C SER A 770 28.38 53.14 -12.24
N VAL A 771 27.72 52.11 -12.76
CA VAL A 771 26.79 52.25 -13.89
C VAL A 771 25.36 52.16 -13.38
N GLN A 772 24.62 53.27 -13.37
CA GLN A 772 23.23 53.31 -12.86
C GLN A 772 23.08 52.71 -11.44
N GLY A 773 24.00 53.03 -10.52
CA GLY A 773 23.96 52.50 -9.15
C GLY A 773 24.35 51.03 -9.01
N HIS A 774 24.82 50.37 -10.09
CA HIS A 774 25.40 49.02 -10.06
C HIS A 774 26.91 49.06 -9.89
N VAL A 775 27.40 48.30 -8.92
CA VAL A 775 28.81 48.01 -8.66
C VAL A 775 28.97 46.50 -8.55
N PHE A 776 30.05 45.96 -9.12
CA PHE A 776 30.42 44.57 -8.91
C PHE A 776 31.91 44.47 -8.57
N VAL A 777 32.25 43.57 -7.66
CA VAL A 777 33.61 43.31 -7.17
C VAL A 777 33.86 41.81 -7.27
N VAL A 778 34.86 41.42 -8.06
CA VAL A 778 35.33 40.04 -8.18
C VAL A 778 36.52 39.85 -7.25
N MET A 779 36.56 38.72 -6.58
CA MET A 779 37.58 38.28 -5.63
C MET A 779 38.05 36.87 -6.02
N GLU A 780 39.18 36.40 -5.48
CA GLU A 780 39.59 34.99 -5.69
C GLU A 780 38.52 34.00 -5.18
N GLU A 781 37.82 34.37 -4.10
CA GLU A 781 36.87 33.51 -3.39
C GLU A 781 35.42 33.59 -3.91
N GLY A 782 35.10 34.56 -4.77
CA GLY A 782 33.73 34.85 -5.16
C GLY A 782 33.54 36.19 -5.86
N TYR A 783 32.30 36.63 -6.00
CA TYR A 783 31.98 37.99 -6.38
C TYR A 783 30.85 38.58 -5.55
N LEU A 784 30.86 39.91 -5.47
CA LEU A 784 29.81 40.72 -4.89
C LEU A 784 29.21 41.62 -5.98
N SER A 785 27.90 41.64 -6.13
CA SER A 785 27.18 42.51 -7.07
C SER A 785 26.12 43.31 -6.30
N VAL A 786 26.29 44.64 -6.20
CA VAL A 786 25.41 45.54 -5.44
C VAL A 786 24.74 46.55 -6.37
N ARG A 787 23.43 46.67 -6.27
CA ARG A 787 22.60 47.59 -7.06
C ARG A 787 21.75 48.44 -6.13
N CYS A 788 21.82 49.76 -6.24
CA CYS A 788 21.10 50.67 -5.36
C CYS A 788 20.08 51.54 -6.13
N TRP A 789 18.90 51.70 -5.53
CA TRP A 789 17.82 52.59 -5.94
C TRP A 789 17.66 53.68 -4.88
N GLU A 790 18.36 54.80 -5.07
CA GLU A 790 18.39 55.90 -4.10
C GLU A 790 17.00 56.48 -3.80
N ASP A 791 16.14 56.55 -4.81
CA ASP A 791 14.76 57.03 -4.69
C ASP A 791 13.85 56.09 -3.90
N LYS A 792 14.28 54.84 -3.70
CA LYS A 792 13.55 53.80 -2.96
C LYS A 792 14.16 53.46 -1.61
N LEU A 793 15.27 54.11 -1.22
CA LEU A 793 16.00 53.78 0.01
C LEU A 793 16.41 52.29 0.08
N TYR A 794 16.80 51.72 -1.07
CA TYR A 794 16.97 50.28 -1.27
C TYR A 794 18.25 49.91 -2.01
N CYS A 795 18.90 48.81 -1.59
CA CYS A 795 19.97 48.17 -2.34
C CYS A 795 19.80 46.65 -2.35
N ALA A 796 20.00 46.04 -3.51
CA ALA A 796 20.07 44.59 -3.69
C ALA A 796 21.54 44.15 -3.78
N ALA A 797 21.93 43.12 -3.04
CA ALA A 797 23.22 42.45 -3.19
C ALA A 797 23.05 41.00 -3.64
N ASP A 798 23.97 40.55 -4.49
CA ASP A 798 24.25 39.14 -4.74
C ASP A 798 25.64 38.86 -4.17
N ILE A 799 25.72 38.01 -3.15
CA ILE A 799 26.99 37.56 -2.56
C ILE A 799 27.20 36.13 -3.04
N ASN A 800 27.98 35.93 -4.10
CA ASN A 800 28.27 34.60 -4.64
C ASN A 800 29.67 34.17 -4.22
N LEU A 801 29.75 33.11 -3.41
CA LEU A 801 30.99 32.55 -2.89
C LEU A 801 31.16 31.11 -3.38
N TRP A 802 32.34 30.80 -3.91
CA TRP A 802 32.83 29.42 -4.16
C TRP A 802 34.02 29.09 -3.25
N GLY A 803 34.30 29.97 -2.28
CA GLY A 803 35.31 29.81 -1.25
C GLY A 803 35.07 30.79 -0.11
N ALA A 804 35.75 30.57 1.02
CA ALA A 804 35.56 31.32 2.26
C ALA A 804 34.09 31.35 2.75
N PHE A 805 33.38 30.23 2.63
CA PHE A 805 31.94 30.12 2.93
C PHE A 805 31.56 30.57 4.34
N SER A 806 32.41 30.30 5.34
CA SER A 806 32.21 30.69 6.74
C SER A 806 32.17 32.21 6.96
N LYS A 807 32.60 33.02 5.98
CA LYS A 807 32.59 34.49 6.05
C LYS A 807 31.34 35.12 5.44
N ARG A 808 30.38 34.35 4.94
CA ARG A 808 29.18 34.87 4.26
C ARG A 808 28.42 35.89 5.11
N GLU A 809 28.08 35.53 6.35
CA GLU A 809 27.39 36.44 7.27
C GLU A 809 28.21 37.69 7.59
N THR A 810 29.55 37.56 7.65
CA THR A 810 30.44 38.71 7.81
C THR A 810 30.29 39.68 6.63
N VAL A 811 30.24 39.19 5.39
CA VAL A 811 30.05 40.04 4.21
C VAL A 811 28.69 40.75 4.25
N ARG A 812 27.62 40.03 4.61
CA ARG A 812 26.27 40.62 4.76
C ARG A 812 26.25 41.73 5.81
N GLU A 813 26.81 41.49 6.99
CA GLU A 813 26.83 42.48 8.09
C GLU A 813 27.69 43.71 7.77
N LEU A 814 28.80 43.51 7.05
CA LEU A 814 29.63 44.59 6.54
C LEU A 814 28.86 45.49 5.57
N LEU A 815 28.09 44.91 4.64
CA LEU A 815 27.23 45.64 3.74
C LEU A 815 26.08 46.35 4.47
N ARG A 816 25.42 45.66 5.41
CA ARG A 816 24.36 46.24 6.25
C ARG A 816 24.86 47.49 6.95
N SER A 817 26.05 47.40 7.55
CA SER A 817 26.70 48.50 8.27
C SER A 817 27.11 49.64 7.34
N ALA A 818 27.63 49.33 6.15
CA ALA A 818 28.04 50.31 5.16
C ALA A 818 26.85 51.13 4.62
N LEU A 819 25.73 50.44 4.38
CA LEU A 819 24.48 51.03 3.90
C LEU A 819 23.64 51.66 5.03
N GLN A 820 23.96 51.37 6.29
CA GLN A 820 23.13 51.72 7.45
C GLN A 820 21.67 51.24 7.27
N SER A 821 21.53 49.99 6.78
CA SER A 821 20.23 49.37 6.53
C SER A 821 19.56 48.98 7.84
N LYS A 822 18.28 49.29 8.00
CA LYS A 822 17.49 48.89 9.19
C LYS A 822 16.80 47.55 9.02
N THR A 823 16.45 47.22 7.79
CA THR A 823 15.81 45.95 7.44
C THR A 823 16.70 45.23 6.45
N VAL A 824 16.91 43.93 6.67
CA VAL A 824 17.63 43.05 5.76
C VAL A 824 16.76 41.82 5.58
N SER A 825 16.53 41.43 4.34
CA SER A 825 15.93 40.13 4.05
C SER A 825 16.86 39.34 3.14
N ASP A 826 17.06 38.05 3.42
CA ASP A 826 17.96 37.22 2.65
C ASP A 826 17.62 35.73 2.61
N TYR A 827 18.14 35.07 1.57
CA TYR A 827 18.09 33.62 1.39
C TYR A 827 19.26 33.18 0.49
N ARG A 828 19.54 31.87 0.49
CA ARG A 828 20.65 31.27 -0.27
C ARG A 828 20.11 30.50 -1.46
N VAL A 829 20.86 30.48 -2.55
CA VAL A 829 20.65 29.63 -3.72
C VAL A 829 21.92 28.84 -3.96
N VAL A 830 21.82 27.51 -4.04
CA VAL A 830 22.97 26.64 -4.32
C VAL A 830 23.27 26.66 -5.81
N VAL A 831 24.51 27.03 -6.15
CA VAL A 831 24.99 27.21 -7.52
C VAL A 831 26.27 26.41 -7.76
N GLY A 832 26.73 26.33 -9.02
CA GLY A 832 28.04 25.75 -9.33
C GLY A 832 29.21 26.53 -8.71
N GLY A 833 30.28 25.81 -8.37
CA GLY A 833 31.51 26.38 -7.80
C GLY A 833 32.60 26.72 -8.83
N MET A 834 33.84 26.84 -8.36
CA MET A 834 35.02 27.14 -9.19
C MET A 834 36.10 26.07 -8.98
N TYR A 835 36.53 25.39 -10.05
CA TYR A 835 37.66 24.46 -9.96
C TYR A 835 38.98 25.20 -9.71
N GLY A 836 39.89 24.55 -8.99
CA GLY A 836 41.20 25.12 -8.68
C GLY A 836 41.14 26.34 -7.73
N SER A 837 40.03 26.52 -6.99
CA SER A 837 39.94 27.56 -5.96
C SER A 837 41.09 27.45 -4.95
N LYS A 838 41.79 28.56 -4.69
CA LYS A 838 42.95 28.61 -3.79
C LYS A 838 42.58 28.50 -2.31
N THR A 839 41.29 28.62 -1.96
CA THR A 839 40.81 28.52 -0.57
C THR A 839 40.26 27.15 -0.21
N LEU A 840 40.17 26.22 -1.17
CA LEU A 840 39.56 24.91 -1.00
C LEU A 840 40.05 24.16 0.25
N GLU A 841 41.37 24.10 0.48
CA GLU A 841 41.94 23.40 1.64
C GLU A 841 41.53 24.01 2.99
N MET A 842 41.25 25.32 3.02
CA MET A 842 40.71 26.00 4.20
C MET A 842 39.22 25.74 4.35
N ASP A 843 38.48 25.81 3.24
CA ASP A 843 37.03 25.58 3.21
C ASP A 843 36.68 24.15 3.64
N GLN A 844 37.44 23.14 3.21
CA GLN A 844 37.26 21.74 3.63
C GLN A 844 37.32 21.52 5.15
N LYS A 845 37.94 22.43 5.91
CA LYS A 845 37.99 22.38 7.38
C LYS A 845 36.79 23.02 8.05
N GLU A 846 36.12 23.94 7.38
CA GLU A 846 35.03 24.76 7.92
C GLU A 846 33.65 24.33 7.42
N ILE A 847 33.57 23.71 6.24
CA ILE A 847 32.36 23.14 5.65
C ILE A 847 32.57 21.65 5.32
N GLY A 848 31.48 20.97 4.96
CA GLY A 848 31.50 19.55 4.62
C GLY A 848 30.88 18.70 5.71
N VAL A 849 30.46 17.50 5.30
CA VAL A 849 29.84 16.52 6.19
C VAL A 849 30.78 16.16 7.34
N ARG A 850 30.21 16.08 8.54
CA ARG A 850 30.92 15.68 9.76
C ARG A 850 30.25 14.42 10.25
N PHE A 851 31.00 13.33 10.31
CA PHE A 851 30.54 12.08 10.88
C PHE A 851 31.09 11.93 12.29
N SER A 852 30.22 11.62 13.22
CA SER A 852 30.54 11.02 14.50
C SER A 852 29.64 9.80 14.69
N GLN A 853 30.19 8.71 15.20
CA GLN A 853 29.34 7.60 15.61
C GLN A 853 28.53 8.05 16.82
N ASN A 854 27.22 8.16 16.64
CA ASN A 854 26.30 8.67 17.65
C ASN A 854 25.45 7.57 18.31
N GLN A 855 25.35 6.39 17.68
CA GLN A 855 24.66 5.24 18.25
C GLN A 855 25.41 4.64 19.44
N ASN A 856 24.65 4.04 20.36
CA ASN A 856 25.19 3.53 21.61
C ASN A 856 25.86 2.15 21.45
N CYS A 857 27.18 2.19 21.32
CA CYS A 857 28.04 1.01 21.22
C CYS A 857 28.30 0.26 22.54
N ASP A 858 27.97 0.86 23.68
CA ASP A 858 28.38 0.39 25.01
C ASP A 858 27.25 -0.28 25.82
N ALA A 859 25.99 -0.17 25.39
CA ALA A 859 24.82 -0.61 26.15
C ALA A 859 24.70 -2.13 26.35
N ARG A 860 25.24 -2.96 25.43
CA ARG A 860 25.15 -4.43 25.52
C ARG A 860 25.98 -5.10 26.64
N ARG A 861 26.73 -4.33 27.45
CA ARG A 861 27.82 -4.85 28.31
C ARG A 861 27.72 -4.44 29.79
N GLY A 862 26.51 -4.43 30.35
CA GLY A 862 26.32 -4.34 31.80
C GLY A 862 26.95 -5.54 32.54
N ASN A 863 27.65 -5.30 33.65
CA ASN A 863 28.05 -6.38 34.57
C ASN A 863 26.87 -6.74 35.48
N MET A 864 26.03 -7.65 35.00
CA MET A 864 24.90 -8.20 35.76
C MET A 864 25.40 -9.11 36.89
N GLU A 865 24.78 -9.02 38.07
CA GLU A 865 25.17 -9.82 39.25
C GLU A 865 24.28 -11.05 39.47
N THR A 866 23.11 -11.10 38.82
CA THR A 866 22.08 -12.14 38.98
C THR A 866 22.04 -13.08 37.77
N GLU A 867 21.91 -14.38 38.00
CA GLU A 867 21.75 -15.40 36.95
C GLU A 867 20.28 -15.50 36.53
N ILE A 868 20.00 -15.86 35.27
CA ILE A 868 18.64 -16.17 34.82
C ILE A 868 18.31 -17.59 35.31
N ASP A 869 17.27 -17.75 36.13
CA ASP A 869 16.89 -19.03 36.72
C ASP A 869 15.36 -19.26 36.67
N SER A 870 14.87 -20.35 37.28
CA SER A 870 13.44 -20.68 37.28
C SER A 870 12.58 -19.65 38.03
N GLU A 871 13.15 -18.89 38.97
CA GLU A 871 12.45 -17.79 39.63
C GLU A 871 12.22 -16.63 38.65
N THR A 872 13.14 -16.37 37.73
CA THR A 872 12.94 -15.42 36.63
C THR A 872 11.72 -15.79 35.78
N MET A 873 11.66 -17.05 35.32
CA MET A 873 10.52 -17.57 34.54
C MET A 873 9.21 -17.43 35.31
N ARG A 874 9.21 -17.78 36.59
CA ARG A 874 8.05 -17.61 37.47
C ARG A 874 7.56 -16.16 37.52
N VAL A 875 8.47 -15.20 37.67
CA VAL A 875 8.08 -13.78 37.72
C VAL A 875 7.57 -13.29 36.37
N LEU A 876 8.20 -13.68 35.25
CA LEU A 876 7.77 -13.35 33.89
C LEU A 876 6.33 -13.80 33.64
N THR A 877 6.03 -15.08 33.90
CA THR A 877 4.67 -15.63 33.73
C THR A 877 3.65 -14.92 34.63
N GLN A 878 4.00 -14.65 35.89
CA GLN A 878 3.09 -14.00 36.84
C GLN A 878 2.77 -12.55 36.48
N GLU A 879 3.75 -11.73 36.11
CA GLU A 879 3.50 -10.32 35.76
C GLU A 879 2.84 -10.18 34.39
N THR A 880 3.08 -11.13 33.48
CA THR A 880 2.37 -11.19 32.19
C THR A 880 0.89 -11.47 32.41
N ALA A 881 0.55 -12.45 33.26
CA ALA A 881 -0.84 -12.74 33.63
C ALA A 881 -1.57 -11.52 34.24
N ARG A 882 -0.84 -10.62 34.93
CA ARG A 882 -1.39 -9.40 35.51
C ARG A 882 -1.75 -8.31 34.52
N ILE A 883 -1.41 -8.43 33.24
CA ILE A 883 -1.91 -7.51 32.21
C ILE A 883 -3.46 -7.53 32.17
N MET A 884 -4.08 -8.67 32.49
CA MET A 884 -5.55 -8.81 32.59
C MET A 884 -6.14 -8.41 33.95
N GLU A 885 -5.44 -7.59 34.75
CA GLU A 885 -5.91 -7.12 36.07
C GLU A 885 -7.33 -6.50 35.99
N GLY A 886 -8.22 -6.98 36.86
CA GLY A 886 -9.65 -6.58 36.89
C GLY A 886 -10.62 -7.66 36.40
N ARG A 887 -10.11 -8.69 35.70
CA ARG A 887 -10.83 -9.95 35.43
C ARG A 887 -10.46 -10.99 36.48
N THR A 888 -11.43 -11.81 36.88
CA THR A 888 -11.25 -12.94 37.80
C THR A 888 -11.78 -14.20 37.12
N ASP A 889 -11.29 -15.38 37.51
CA ASP A 889 -11.74 -16.69 36.96
C ASP A 889 -11.12 -17.02 35.58
N LEU A 890 -9.94 -16.48 35.29
CA LEU A 890 -9.21 -16.65 34.02
C LEU A 890 -8.89 -18.12 33.73
N THR A 891 -8.78 -18.44 32.46
CA THR A 891 -8.40 -19.78 31.98
C THR A 891 -7.09 -19.70 31.21
N ALA A 892 -6.18 -20.66 31.43
CA ALA A 892 -4.89 -20.70 30.74
C ALA A 892 -4.60 -22.06 30.11
N ILE A 893 -3.94 -22.04 28.95
CA ILE A 893 -3.27 -23.18 28.32
C ILE A 893 -1.76 -22.99 28.49
N VAL A 894 -1.06 -24.06 28.86
CA VAL A 894 0.40 -24.12 28.85
C VAL A 894 0.85 -25.26 27.97
N VAL A 895 1.62 -24.94 26.94
CA VAL A 895 2.22 -25.91 26.02
C VAL A 895 3.64 -26.19 26.47
N CYS A 896 3.94 -27.47 26.70
CA CYS A 896 5.19 -27.94 27.28
C CYS A 896 5.87 -28.97 26.35
N GLY A 897 7.12 -29.32 26.65
CA GLY A 897 7.85 -30.42 26.01
C GLY A 897 7.27 -31.81 26.35
N PHE A 898 8.11 -32.84 26.41
CA PHE A 898 7.67 -34.19 26.75
C PHE A 898 7.51 -34.39 28.27
N GLU A 899 6.36 -34.92 28.70
CA GLU A 899 5.99 -35.10 30.13
C GLU A 899 7.01 -35.94 30.93
N ASP A 900 7.72 -36.85 30.27
CA ASP A 900 8.67 -37.77 30.89
C ASP A 900 10.12 -37.25 30.96
N GLU A 901 10.43 -36.09 30.36
CA GLU A 901 11.80 -35.58 30.23
C GLU A 901 12.07 -34.33 31.06
N GLU A 902 11.16 -33.36 31.02
CA GLU A 902 11.36 -32.03 31.58
C GLU A 902 10.17 -31.57 32.42
N GLU A 903 10.42 -30.67 33.36
CA GLU A 903 9.35 -30.10 34.18
C GLU A 903 8.79 -28.86 33.50
N CYS A 904 7.47 -28.81 33.30
CA CYS A 904 6.81 -27.62 32.75
C CYS A 904 6.63 -26.55 33.84
N GLU A 905 7.60 -25.65 33.96
CA GLU A 905 7.63 -24.65 35.03
C GLU A 905 6.49 -23.65 34.90
N ALA A 906 6.18 -23.18 33.69
CA ALA A 906 5.06 -22.24 33.47
C ALA A 906 3.72 -22.82 33.98
N SER A 907 3.48 -24.12 33.75
CA SER A 907 2.28 -24.81 34.23
C SER A 907 2.24 -24.86 35.76
N LYS A 908 3.35 -25.23 36.42
CA LYS A 908 3.43 -25.23 37.88
C LYS A 908 3.18 -23.86 38.48
N VAL A 909 3.71 -22.81 37.85
CA VAL A 909 3.58 -21.42 38.30
C VAL A 909 2.13 -20.95 38.24
N LEU A 910 1.44 -21.20 37.12
CA LEU A 910 0.04 -20.81 36.96
C LEU A 910 -0.89 -21.63 37.86
N GLN A 911 -0.64 -22.94 38.02
CA GLN A 911 -1.42 -23.80 38.92
C GLN A 911 -1.23 -23.46 40.41
N SER A 912 -0.09 -22.90 40.78
CA SER A 912 0.23 -22.48 42.14
C SER A 912 -0.09 -21.00 42.43
N ASP A 913 -0.86 -20.35 41.55
CA ASP A 913 -1.27 -18.97 41.75
C ASP A 913 -2.12 -18.78 43.02
N ASP A 914 -1.45 -18.36 44.10
CA ASP A 914 -2.05 -18.07 45.42
C ASP A 914 -3.07 -16.92 45.38
N THR A 915 -3.18 -16.21 44.25
CA THR A 915 -4.09 -15.06 44.09
C THR A 915 -5.45 -15.41 43.47
N ASN A 916 -5.72 -16.69 43.16
CA ASN A 916 -6.96 -17.20 42.55
C ASN A 916 -7.35 -16.47 41.25
N HIS A 917 -6.38 -15.99 40.45
CA HIS A 917 -6.73 -15.38 39.16
C HIS A 917 -7.18 -16.44 38.16
N PHE A 918 -6.55 -17.63 38.19
CA PHE A 918 -6.86 -18.73 37.28
C PHE A 918 -7.81 -19.76 37.90
N SER A 919 -8.92 -20.01 37.19
CA SER A 919 -9.92 -21.01 37.53
C SER A 919 -9.56 -22.39 36.96
N LYS A 920 -8.86 -22.39 35.83
CA LYS A 920 -8.44 -23.57 35.09
C LYS A 920 -7.10 -23.29 34.40
N VAL A 921 -6.15 -24.21 34.60
CA VAL A 921 -4.89 -24.26 33.85
C VAL A 921 -4.82 -25.62 33.17
N TRP A 922 -4.85 -25.63 31.84
CA TRP A 922 -4.74 -26.83 31.03
C TRP A 922 -3.31 -26.98 30.53
N THR A 923 -2.67 -28.12 30.83
CA THR A 923 -1.31 -28.42 30.41
C THR A 923 -1.35 -29.36 29.23
N ILE A 924 -0.78 -28.94 28.11
CA ILE A 924 -0.64 -29.71 26.88
C ILE A 924 0.83 -30.11 26.78
N TRP A 925 1.09 -31.40 26.88
CA TRP A 925 2.42 -31.96 26.68
C TRP A 925 2.62 -32.33 25.22
N ALA A 926 3.87 -32.24 24.74
CA ALA A 926 4.23 -32.72 23.42
C ALA A 926 3.79 -34.19 23.25
N CYS A 927 3.13 -34.48 22.14
CA CYS A 927 2.56 -35.79 21.91
C CYS A 927 3.66 -36.85 21.80
N PRO A 928 3.50 -38.05 22.41
CA PRO A 928 4.53 -39.08 22.39
C PRO A 928 4.96 -39.51 20.98
N GLU A 929 4.07 -39.38 19.99
CA GLU A 929 4.32 -39.72 18.59
C GLU A 929 5.35 -38.80 17.92
N LEU A 930 5.57 -37.58 18.45
CA LEU A 930 6.58 -36.64 17.95
C LEU A 930 8.01 -36.99 18.39
N LYS A 931 8.15 -37.97 19.30
CA LYS A 931 9.43 -38.36 19.88
C LYS A 931 10.17 -39.30 18.93
N THR A 932 11.06 -38.76 18.10
CA THR A 932 11.87 -39.51 17.13
C THR A 932 13.38 -39.32 17.33
N ASP A 933 14.18 -40.33 16.94
CA ASP A 933 15.64 -40.26 16.85
C ASP A 933 16.10 -39.80 15.43
N GLU A 934 15.16 -39.59 14.52
CA GLU A 934 15.40 -39.14 13.14
C GLU A 934 15.48 -37.61 13.07
N ASP A 935 16.09 -37.06 12.02
CA ASP A 935 16.36 -35.62 11.90
C ASP A 935 15.07 -34.79 11.68
N GLU A 936 13.96 -35.41 11.27
CA GLU A 936 12.66 -34.78 10.98
C GLU A 936 11.50 -35.65 11.49
N VAL A 937 10.37 -35.02 11.86
CA VAL A 937 9.15 -35.69 12.31
C VAL A 937 8.19 -35.87 11.12
N GLU A 938 7.62 -37.07 10.96
CA GLU A 938 6.62 -37.35 9.93
C GLU A 938 5.35 -36.50 10.15
N GLU A 939 4.81 -35.89 9.08
CA GLU A 939 3.61 -35.04 9.16
C GLU A 939 2.38 -35.81 9.67
N GLU A 940 2.28 -37.11 9.41
CA GLU A 940 1.19 -37.93 9.96
C GLU A 940 1.21 -37.98 11.49
N ALA A 941 2.40 -37.95 12.10
CA ALA A 941 2.53 -37.92 13.55
C ALA A 941 2.13 -36.54 14.12
N MET A 942 2.50 -35.45 13.43
CA MET A 942 2.06 -34.10 13.78
C MET A 942 0.54 -33.97 13.64
N PHE A 943 -0.05 -34.48 12.56
CA PHE A 943 -1.50 -34.49 12.33
C PHE A 943 -2.26 -35.31 13.37
N ALA A 944 -1.75 -36.48 13.73
CA ALA A 944 -2.35 -37.26 14.82
C ALA A 944 -2.30 -36.51 16.16
N CYS A 945 -1.20 -35.80 16.44
CA CYS A 945 -1.05 -35.01 17.64
C CYS A 945 -2.04 -33.83 17.68
N GLU A 946 -2.09 -33.06 16.61
CA GLU A 946 -2.99 -31.92 16.43
C GLU A 946 -4.47 -32.31 16.60
N LYS A 947 -4.92 -33.37 15.92
CA LYS A 947 -6.28 -33.91 16.08
C LYS A 947 -6.59 -34.31 17.51
N ASN A 948 -5.62 -34.87 18.23
CA ASN A 948 -5.78 -35.24 19.62
C ASN A 948 -5.90 -34.00 20.53
N ILE A 949 -5.15 -32.93 20.24
CA ILE A 949 -5.24 -31.66 20.97
C ILE A 949 -6.63 -31.04 20.80
N ILE A 950 -7.14 -30.96 19.55
CA ILE A 950 -8.47 -30.43 19.25
C ILE A 950 -9.56 -31.30 19.91
N ALA A 951 -9.50 -32.63 19.75
CA ALA A 951 -10.49 -33.51 20.36
C ALA A 951 -10.51 -33.43 21.91
N GLN A 952 -9.34 -33.30 22.54
CA GLN A 952 -9.26 -33.11 24.00
C GLN A 952 -9.83 -31.76 24.43
N HIS A 953 -9.64 -30.71 23.62
CA HIS A 953 -10.24 -29.41 23.84
C HIS A 953 -11.78 -29.52 23.82
N ASP A 954 -12.34 -30.11 22.78
CA ASP A 954 -13.79 -30.27 22.59
C ASP A 954 -14.44 -31.12 23.68
N GLU A 955 -13.84 -32.28 24.02
CA GLU A 955 -14.35 -33.16 25.07
C GLU A 955 -14.34 -32.50 26.45
N SER A 956 -13.41 -31.55 26.65
CA SER A 956 -13.31 -30.83 27.91
C SER A 956 -14.41 -29.77 28.12
N ASN A 957 -15.22 -29.52 27.08
CA ASN A 957 -16.34 -28.56 27.06
C ASN A 957 -15.89 -27.19 27.61
N SER A 958 -14.67 -26.79 27.26
CA SER A 958 -14.02 -25.59 27.74
C SER A 958 -14.55 -24.36 27.01
N SER A 959 -14.70 -23.26 27.73
CA SER A 959 -14.72 -21.95 27.08
C SER A 959 -13.33 -21.63 26.56
N ALA A 960 -13.27 -20.81 25.50
CA ALA A 960 -12.05 -20.26 24.95
C ALA A 960 -11.14 -19.65 26.04
N PHE A 961 -9.83 -19.83 25.89
CA PHE A 961 -8.84 -19.55 26.93
C PHE A 961 -8.38 -18.09 26.91
N ASP A 962 -8.12 -17.52 28.09
CA ASP A 962 -7.67 -16.14 28.25
C ASP A 962 -6.15 -15.98 28.12
N MET A 963 -5.39 -17.06 28.33
CA MET A 963 -3.93 -17.02 28.28
C MET A 963 -3.35 -18.29 27.66
N LEU A 964 -2.41 -18.13 26.73
CA LEU A 964 -1.59 -19.20 26.17
C LEU A 964 -0.13 -18.96 26.52
N VAL A 965 0.54 -19.96 27.07
CA VAL A 965 1.98 -19.88 27.38
C VAL A 965 2.71 -21.03 26.73
N PHE A 966 3.70 -20.71 25.89
CA PHE A 966 4.68 -21.68 25.43
C PHE A 966 5.84 -21.70 26.41
N ASP A 967 5.97 -22.82 27.13
CA ASP A 967 7.03 -23.04 28.09
C ASP A 967 8.41 -23.13 27.39
N GLU A 968 9.50 -22.93 28.14
CA GLU A 968 10.86 -23.03 27.61
C GLU A 968 11.12 -24.38 26.94
N THR A 969 10.44 -25.44 27.41
CA THR A 969 10.52 -26.83 26.94
C THR A 969 9.67 -27.12 25.70
N ALA A 970 8.77 -26.22 25.28
CA ALA A 970 7.90 -26.45 24.11
C ALA A 970 8.73 -26.71 22.84
N THR A 971 8.38 -27.76 22.09
CA THR A 971 9.16 -28.20 20.93
C THR A 971 8.82 -27.41 19.68
N TYR A 972 9.67 -27.51 18.65
CA TYR A 972 9.44 -26.86 17.35
C TYR A 972 8.14 -27.33 16.70
N GLU A 973 7.91 -28.64 16.68
CA GLU A 973 6.74 -29.28 16.08
C GLU A 973 5.45 -28.85 16.77
N MET A 974 5.47 -28.69 18.09
CA MET A 974 4.32 -28.18 18.83
C MET A 974 3.99 -26.74 18.43
N MET A 975 4.98 -25.89 18.16
CA MET A 975 4.71 -24.54 17.65
C MET A 975 4.09 -24.58 16.25
N GLN A 976 4.56 -25.46 15.37
CA GLN A 976 4.00 -25.64 14.03
C GLN A 976 2.54 -26.11 14.09
N ILE A 977 2.24 -27.06 14.98
CA ILE A 977 0.88 -27.56 15.23
C ILE A 977 -0.03 -26.42 15.68
N PHE A 978 0.38 -25.61 16.65
CA PHE A 978 -0.42 -24.48 17.12
C PHE A 978 -0.56 -23.37 16.07
N SER A 979 0.46 -23.13 15.25
CA SER A 979 0.35 -22.23 14.09
C SER A 979 -0.72 -22.68 13.12
N SER A 980 -0.80 -23.98 12.87
CA SER A 980 -1.79 -24.53 11.97
C SER A 980 -3.20 -24.56 12.61
N ILE A 981 -3.32 -24.79 13.93
CA ILE A 981 -4.58 -24.63 14.69
C ILE A 981 -5.11 -23.19 14.59
N PHE A 982 -4.30 -22.18 14.91
CA PHE A 982 -4.79 -20.79 14.97
C PHE A 982 -4.94 -20.11 13.61
N SER A 983 -4.42 -20.71 12.55
CA SER A 983 -4.66 -20.24 11.19
C SER A 983 -6.07 -20.55 10.67
N ASP A 984 -6.79 -21.45 11.34
CA ASP A 984 -8.21 -21.70 11.10
C ASP A 984 -9.03 -20.78 12.03
N SER A 985 -9.88 -19.93 11.46
CA SER A 985 -10.64 -18.93 12.23
C SER A 985 -11.58 -19.57 13.26
N HIS A 986 -12.19 -20.71 12.93
CA HIS A 986 -13.10 -21.41 13.83
C HIS A 986 -12.36 -21.99 15.04
N GLU A 987 -11.25 -22.69 14.79
CA GLU A 987 -10.42 -23.24 15.86
C GLU A 987 -9.77 -22.12 16.68
N HIS A 988 -9.33 -21.02 16.07
CA HIS A 988 -8.83 -19.87 16.80
C HIS A 988 -9.85 -19.31 17.78
N GLU A 989 -11.08 -19.02 17.34
CA GLU A 989 -12.17 -18.52 18.20
C GLU A 989 -12.60 -19.53 19.26
N ASN A 990 -12.54 -20.83 18.95
CA ASN A 990 -12.83 -21.89 19.90
C ASN A 990 -11.77 -21.99 21.00
N PHE A 991 -10.48 -21.90 20.63
CA PHE A 991 -9.37 -22.06 21.55
C PHE A 991 -9.09 -20.81 22.38
N LEU A 992 -9.19 -19.60 21.80
CA LEU A 992 -8.73 -18.37 22.44
C LEU A 992 -9.83 -17.31 22.50
N HIS A 993 -9.97 -16.72 23.68
CA HIS A 993 -10.93 -15.65 23.91
C HIS A 993 -10.52 -14.41 23.09
N PRO A 994 -11.45 -13.59 22.55
CA PRO A 994 -11.09 -12.41 21.74
C PRO A 994 -10.10 -11.45 22.44
N ASN A 995 -10.25 -11.33 23.76
CA ASN A 995 -9.28 -10.67 24.63
C ASN A 995 -8.39 -11.70 25.34
N HIS A 996 -7.25 -12.09 24.75
CA HIS A 996 -6.32 -13.07 25.31
C HIS A 996 -4.87 -12.56 25.33
N ILE A 997 -4.02 -13.27 26.07
CA ILE A 997 -2.56 -13.07 26.07
C ILE A 997 -1.87 -14.34 25.56
N LEU A 998 -0.89 -14.18 24.69
CA LEU A 998 0.05 -15.23 24.32
C LEU A 998 1.44 -14.83 24.79
N ALA A 999 2.11 -15.72 25.53
CA ALA A 999 3.46 -15.49 26.02
C ALA A 999 4.42 -16.63 25.66
N SER A 1000 5.64 -16.30 25.30
CA SER A 1000 6.65 -17.29 24.94
C SER A 1000 8.06 -16.80 25.25
N SER A 1001 8.86 -17.67 25.88
CA SER A 1001 10.29 -17.45 26.02
C SER A 1001 11.05 -17.94 24.79
N PHE A 1002 12.11 -17.25 24.41
CA PHE A 1002 13.01 -17.69 23.35
C PHE A 1002 14.47 -17.35 23.65
N ASP A 1003 15.36 -18.08 23.01
CA ASP A 1003 16.81 -17.87 23.06
C ASP A 1003 17.43 -18.12 21.68
N LYS A 1004 18.76 -18.24 21.61
CA LYS A 1004 19.46 -18.48 20.34
C LYS A 1004 19.10 -19.81 19.68
N SER A 1005 18.73 -20.83 20.47
CA SER A 1005 18.31 -22.16 19.99
C SER A 1005 16.82 -22.22 19.63
N SER A 1006 16.00 -21.34 20.20
CA SER A 1006 14.54 -21.39 20.09
C SER A 1006 13.92 -20.18 19.37
N LYS A 1007 14.67 -19.56 18.45
CA LYS A 1007 14.20 -18.39 17.67
C LYS A 1007 12.86 -18.60 16.96
N PHE A 1008 12.54 -19.84 16.58
CA PHE A 1008 11.26 -20.20 15.98
C PHE A 1008 10.06 -19.81 16.86
N LYS A 1009 10.21 -19.86 18.20
CA LYS A 1009 9.17 -19.42 19.13
C LYS A 1009 8.89 -17.93 19.00
N GLY A 1010 9.93 -17.13 18.82
CA GLY A 1010 9.78 -15.69 18.64
C GLY A 1010 9.11 -15.34 17.31
N ARG A 1011 9.51 -16.01 16.22
CA ARG A 1011 8.90 -15.84 14.89
C ARG A 1011 7.43 -16.21 14.89
N PHE A 1012 7.08 -17.32 15.52
CA PHE A 1012 5.69 -17.72 15.68
C PHE A 1012 4.85 -16.58 16.29
N VAL A 1013 5.30 -15.96 17.39
CA VAL A 1013 4.52 -14.89 18.06
C VAL A 1013 4.48 -13.61 17.23
N ALA A 1014 5.63 -13.18 16.71
CA ALA A 1014 5.77 -11.87 16.07
C ALA A 1014 5.30 -11.84 14.60
N GLU A 1015 5.46 -12.94 13.87
CA GLU A 1015 5.26 -13.00 12.42
C GLU A 1015 4.01 -13.80 12.03
N ARG A 1016 3.70 -14.89 12.74
CA ARG A 1016 2.56 -15.78 12.38
C ARG A 1016 1.30 -15.48 13.17
N TYR A 1017 1.42 -15.47 14.49
CA TYR A 1017 0.28 -15.27 15.37
C TYR A 1017 -0.30 -13.86 15.21
N ARG A 1018 0.58 -12.87 15.07
CA ARG A 1018 0.21 -11.47 14.87
C ARG A 1018 -0.52 -11.23 13.55
N SER A 1019 -0.26 -12.04 12.53
CA SER A 1019 -0.85 -11.88 11.19
C SER A 1019 -2.15 -12.67 11.01
N ILE A 1020 -2.67 -13.32 12.05
CA ILE A 1020 -3.95 -14.02 11.97
C ILE A 1020 -5.06 -12.98 11.73
N PRO A 1021 -5.91 -13.17 10.71
CA PRO A 1021 -7.01 -12.25 10.40
C PRO A 1021 -7.93 -11.95 11.60
N ASP A 1022 -8.60 -10.80 11.54
CA ASP A 1022 -9.66 -10.37 12.48
C ASP A 1022 -9.25 -10.17 13.95
N THR A 1023 -7.95 -10.23 14.26
CA THR A 1023 -7.43 -10.00 15.63
C THR A 1023 -6.38 -8.89 15.64
N ILE A 1024 -6.67 -7.76 16.30
CA ILE A 1024 -5.66 -6.72 16.54
C ILE A 1024 -4.73 -7.21 17.68
N VAL A 1025 -3.51 -7.60 17.32
CA VAL A 1025 -2.50 -8.11 18.27
C VAL A 1025 -1.33 -7.15 18.37
N SER A 1026 -1.12 -6.59 19.57
CA SER A 1026 0.14 -5.92 19.90
C SER A 1026 1.14 -6.94 20.44
N VAL A 1027 2.38 -6.93 19.94
CA VAL A 1027 3.45 -7.82 20.38
C VAL A 1027 4.58 -7.03 21.00
N SER A 1028 4.92 -7.33 22.25
CA SER A 1028 6.12 -6.81 22.91
C SER A 1028 7.22 -7.86 22.96
N THR A 1029 8.45 -7.46 22.63
CA THR A 1029 9.66 -8.26 22.80
C THR A 1029 10.50 -7.68 23.93
N ILE A 1030 10.63 -8.44 25.03
CA ILE A 1030 11.43 -8.07 26.19
C ILE A 1030 12.70 -8.91 26.18
N MET A 1031 13.87 -8.28 26.20
CA MET A 1031 15.14 -8.94 26.41
C MET A 1031 15.55 -8.86 27.87
N ILE A 1032 15.85 -10.02 28.45
CA ILE A 1032 16.37 -10.18 29.81
C ILE A 1032 17.82 -10.60 29.70
N ARG A 1033 18.72 -9.82 30.31
CA ARG A 1033 20.14 -10.15 30.40
C ARG A 1033 20.51 -10.48 31.83
N GLY A 1034 21.45 -11.40 31.99
CA GLY A 1034 21.93 -11.90 33.26
C GLY A 1034 23.45 -11.97 33.35
N LYS A 1035 23.92 -12.44 34.49
CA LYS A 1035 25.35 -12.57 34.82
C LYS A 1035 26.05 -13.46 33.82
N GLY A 1036 27.23 -13.04 33.38
CA GLY A 1036 28.08 -13.83 32.47
C GLY A 1036 27.70 -13.70 30.99
N GLY A 1037 26.72 -12.86 30.64
CA GLY A 1037 26.26 -12.67 29.26
C GLY A 1037 25.13 -13.63 28.86
N ASP A 1038 24.44 -14.22 29.85
CA ASP A 1038 23.22 -14.98 29.63
C ASP A 1038 22.10 -14.05 29.13
N GLU A 1039 21.37 -14.46 28.10
CA GLU A 1039 20.30 -13.68 27.48
C GLU A 1039 19.07 -14.59 27.27
N LEU A 1040 17.89 -14.07 27.62
CA LEU A 1040 16.60 -14.70 27.42
C LEU A 1040 15.65 -13.65 26.82
N GLY A 1041 14.97 -14.00 25.73
CA GLY A 1041 13.87 -13.22 25.20
C GLY A 1041 12.54 -13.67 25.77
N TRP A 1042 11.63 -12.73 26.01
CA TRP A 1042 10.26 -12.95 26.45
C TRP A 1042 9.32 -12.14 25.57
N MET A 1043 8.56 -12.84 24.72
CA MET A 1043 7.55 -12.22 23.86
C MET A 1043 6.18 -12.31 24.50
N VAL A 1044 5.42 -11.22 24.39
CA VAL A 1044 4.03 -11.13 24.84
C VAL A 1044 3.19 -10.53 23.73
N ALA A 1045 2.33 -11.35 23.14
CA ALA A 1045 1.22 -10.95 22.28
C ALA A 1045 0.00 -10.68 23.14
N TYR A 1046 -0.65 -9.54 22.92
CA TYR A 1046 -1.89 -9.18 23.60
C TYR A 1046 -2.93 -8.77 22.56
N ALA A 1047 -3.96 -9.60 22.43
CA ALA A 1047 -5.13 -9.32 21.61
C ALA A 1047 -6.15 -8.60 22.48
N ALA A 1048 -6.41 -7.32 22.19
CA ALA A 1048 -7.49 -6.57 22.81
C ALA A 1048 -7.81 -5.32 22.01
N GLU A 1049 -9.08 -4.90 22.10
CA GLU A 1049 -9.58 -3.69 21.44
C GLU A 1049 -9.06 -2.38 22.06
N ASP A 1050 -8.49 -2.38 23.29
CA ASP A 1050 -8.09 -1.14 23.98
C ASP A 1050 -6.80 -1.19 24.83
N TYR A 1051 -5.99 -0.12 24.73
CA TYR A 1051 -4.83 0.18 25.60
C TYR A 1051 -3.72 -0.89 25.64
N SER A 1052 -3.58 -1.71 24.59
CA SER A 1052 -2.61 -2.81 24.51
C SER A 1052 -1.17 -2.31 24.64
N PHE A 1053 -0.81 -1.26 23.90
CA PHE A 1053 0.52 -0.66 23.93
C PHE A 1053 0.92 -0.18 25.34
N LEU A 1054 0.03 0.55 26.01
CA LEU A 1054 0.23 1.06 27.38
C LEU A 1054 0.45 -0.09 28.39
N LYS A 1055 -0.36 -1.15 28.30
CA LYS A 1055 -0.25 -2.31 29.20
C LYS A 1055 1.08 -3.05 29.02
N LEU A 1056 1.54 -3.17 27.78
CA LEU A 1056 2.82 -3.78 27.42
C LEU A 1056 4.00 -2.90 27.86
N SER A 1057 3.95 -1.59 27.65
CA SER A 1057 4.97 -0.65 28.15
C SER A 1057 5.11 -0.73 29.69
N LYS A 1058 3.99 -0.77 30.42
CA LYS A 1058 4.01 -0.91 31.89
C LYS A 1058 4.47 -2.28 32.39
N LEU A 1059 4.53 -3.31 31.53
CA LEU A 1059 4.99 -4.65 31.93
C LEU A 1059 6.48 -4.62 32.31
N GLU A 1060 7.31 -3.91 31.54
CA GLU A 1060 8.75 -3.78 31.79
C GLU A 1060 9.02 -3.20 33.18
N GLU A 1061 8.35 -2.11 33.56
CA GLU A 1061 8.50 -1.49 34.88
C GLU A 1061 8.17 -2.45 36.03
N ARG A 1062 7.09 -3.24 35.88
CA ARG A 1062 6.68 -4.24 36.88
C ARG A 1062 7.71 -5.36 37.00
N LEU A 1063 8.21 -5.86 35.87
CA LEU A 1063 9.23 -6.91 35.84
C LEU A 1063 10.54 -6.41 36.45
N GLN A 1064 11.02 -5.23 36.05
CA GLN A 1064 12.25 -4.62 36.55
C GLN A 1064 12.18 -4.37 38.08
N ALA A 1065 11.00 -4.03 38.61
CA ALA A 1065 10.78 -3.89 40.05
C ALA A 1065 10.86 -5.22 40.84
N ARG A 1066 10.48 -6.34 40.22
CA ARG A 1066 10.46 -7.68 40.86
C ARG A 1066 11.74 -8.48 40.64
N LEU A 1067 12.52 -8.17 39.61
CA LEU A 1067 13.78 -8.84 39.27
C LEU A 1067 14.99 -7.88 39.39
N PRO A 1068 15.26 -7.32 40.57
CA PRO A 1068 16.38 -6.40 40.74
C PRO A 1068 17.72 -7.12 40.51
N GLY A 1069 18.55 -6.60 39.60
CA GLY A 1069 19.88 -7.13 39.29
C GLY A 1069 19.98 -7.89 37.97
N LEU A 1070 18.83 -8.11 37.29
CA LEU A 1070 18.75 -8.39 35.86
C LEU A 1070 18.49 -7.08 35.10
N ASP A 1071 18.85 -7.05 33.83
CA ASP A 1071 18.66 -5.95 32.87
C ASP A 1071 17.51 -6.40 31.99
N LEU A 1072 16.37 -5.73 32.15
CA LEU A 1072 15.18 -6.01 31.38
C LEU A 1072 14.92 -4.82 30.48
N GLU A 1073 14.67 -5.11 29.22
CA GLU A 1073 14.57 -4.09 28.20
C GLU A 1073 13.53 -4.48 27.15
N ILE A 1074 12.58 -3.58 26.87
CA ILE A 1074 11.74 -3.72 25.68
C ILE A 1074 12.59 -3.39 24.44
N GLN A 1075 12.79 -4.40 23.58
CA GLN A 1075 13.39 -4.22 22.25
C GLN A 1075 12.39 -3.74 21.22
N GLY A 1076 11.11 -4.06 21.39
CA GLY A 1076 10.08 -3.52 20.55
C GLY A 1076 8.68 -3.79 21.05
N ILE A 1077 7.75 -2.92 20.65
CA ILE A 1077 6.31 -3.14 20.73
C ILE A 1077 5.79 -2.87 19.32
N VAL A 1078 5.14 -3.84 18.69
CA VAL A 1078 4.58 -3.70 17.35
C VAL A 1078 3.08 -3.96 17.35
N GLY A 1079 2.33 -3.27 16.49
CA GLY A 1079 0.88 -3.44 16.35
C GLY A 1079 0.07 -2.72 17.43
N GLY A 1080 0.44 -1.49 17.75
CA GLY A 1080 -0.42 -0.57 18.52
C GLY A 1080 -1.72 -0.24 17.78
N GLU A 1081 -2.65 0.44 18.45
CA GLU A 1081 -3.95 0.74 17.84
C GLU A 1081 -3.82 1.86 16.80
N GLN A 1082 -4.42 1.68 15.63
CA GLN A 1082 -4.57 2.77 14.66
C GLN A 1082 -5.65 3.73 15.16
N HIS A 1083 -5.24 4.93 15.57
CA HIS A 1083 -6.19 5.91 16.04
C HIS A 1083 -6.83 6.70 14.90
N VAL A 1084 -7.90 6.12 14.38
CA VAL A 1084 -8.87 6.84 13.56
C VAL A 1084 -9.69 7.74 14.46
N GLN A 1085 -9.66 9.04 14.22
CA GLN A 1085 -10.52 10.00 14.92
C GLN A 1085 -11.98 9.83 14.46
N LYS A 1086 -12.65 8.76 14.88
CA LYS A 1086 -14.05 8.43 14.50
C LYS A 1086 -15.05 9.54 14.87
N ASP A 1087 -14.73 10.34 15.89
CA ASP A 1087 -15.55 11.47 16.34
C ASP A 1087 -15.28 12.79 15.57
N LEU A 1088 -14.18 12.88 14.81
CA LEU A 1088 -13.97 13.99 13.87
C LEU A 1088 -14.73 13.69 12.58
N ALA A 1089 -16.02 14.00 12.57
CA ALA A 1089 -16.72 14.13 11.30
C ALA A 1089 -15.94 15.15 10.42
N PRO A 1090 -15.49 14.79 9.21
CA PRO A 1090 -14.69 15.68 8.35
C PRO A 1090 -15.31 17.06 8.13
N GLN A 1091 -16.64 17.14 8.24
CA GLN A 1091 -17.41 18.36 8.04
C GLN A 1091 -17.45 19.31 9.26
N ASN A 1092 -16.98 18.88 10.43
CA ASN A 1092 -17.08 19.64 11.68
C ASN A 1092 -15.77 20.34 12.10
N MET A 1093 -14.63 20.04 11.48
CA MET A 1093 -13.33 20.68 11.74
C MET A 1093 -12.63 21.12 10.44
N THR A 1094 -13.41 21.71 9.53
CA THR A 1094 -12.86 22.44 8.39
C THR A 1094 -12.36 23.80 8.87
N PHE A 1095 -11.07 24.07 8.70
CA PHE A 1095 -10.49 25.37 8.95
C PHE A 1095 -10.70 26.25 7.73
N THR A 1096 -10.69 27.56 7.93
CA THR A 1096 -10.77 28.55 6.87
C THR A 1096 -9.59 29.48 6.98
N LYS A 1097 -9.35 30.27 5.94
CA LYS A 1097 -8.33 31.33 5.98
C LYS A 1097 -8.51 32.30 7.16
N ALA A 1098 -9.75 32.49 7.63
CA ALA A 1098 -10.07 33.36 8.76
C ALA A 1098 -9.62 32.82 10.12
N ASP A 1099 -9.34 31.52 10.23
CA ASP A 1099 -8.91 30.91 11.48
C ASP A 1099 -7.44 31.23 11.80
N TYR A 1100 -6.65 31.63 10.79
CA TYR A 1100 -5.24 31.97 10.93
C TYR A 1100 -4.99 33.48 11.01
N PRO A 1101 -3.98 33.93 11.77
CA PRO A 1101 -3.62 35.35 11.82
C PRO A 1101 -2.97 35.80 10.49
N THR A 1102 -3.78 36.33 9.57
CA THR A 1102 -3.32 36.76 8.23
C THR A 1102 -2.84 38.20 8.16
N LEU A 1103 -3.17 39.06 9.14
CA LEU A 1103 -2.95 40.50 9.02
C LEU A 1103 -1.48 40.91 8.73
N PRO A 1104 -0.45 40.36 9.40
CA PRO A 1104 0.94 40.66 9.04
C PRO A 1104 1.28 40.26 7.59
N ASN A 1105 0.69 39.15 7.12
CA ASN A 1105 0.90 38.57 5.81
C ASN A 1105 0.27 39.44 4.73
N GLU A 1106 -0.98 39.86 4.95
CA GLU A 1106 -1.69 40.82 4.11
C GLU A 1106 -0.97 42.17 4.02
N ILE A 1107 -0.47 42.70 5.14
CA ILE A 1107 0.30 43.94 5.17
C ILE A 1107 1.57 43.79 4.32
N GLN A 1108 2.35 42.73 4.54
CA GLN A 1108 3.54 42.51 3.72
C GLN A 1108 3.14 42.39 2.25
N ASN A 1109 2.13 41.59 1.92
CA ASN A 1109 1.71 41.36 0.54
C ASN A 1109 1.35 42.68 -0.18
N GLN A 1110 0.66 43.60 0.51
CA GLN A 1110 0.30 44.93 -0.02
C GLN A 1110 1.48 45.92 -0.12
N GLU A 1111 2.48 45.80 0.75
CA GLU A 1111 3.64 46.69 0.79
C GLU A 1111 4.73 46.31 -0.24
N GLN A 1112 4.66 45.11 -0.83
CA GLN A 1112 5.62 44.65 -1.84
C GLN A 1112 5.65 45.58 -3.06
N GLU A 1113 6.82 46.12 -3.38
CA GLU A 1113 7.08 46.82 -4.64
C GLU A 1113 8.25 46.16 -5.37
N PRO A 1114 7.99 45.22 -6.29
CA PRO A 1114 9.02 44.60 -7.10
C PRO A 1114 9.57 45.59 -8.14
N LEU A 1115 10.89 45.79 -8.17
CA LEU A 1115 11.63 46.73 -9.01
C LEU A 1115 12.39 46.05 -10.15
N GLY A 1116 12.58 44.73 -10.10
CA GLY A 1116 13.31 44.00 -11.12
C GLY A 1116 13.21 42.48 -10.97
N ARG A 1117 13.70 41.78 -12.00
CA ARG A 1117 13.79 40.33 -12.04
C ARG A 1117 15.25 39.92 -12.10
N GLN A 1118 15.61 38.95 -11.27
CA GLN A 1118 16.86 38.24 -11.35
C GLN A 1118 16.58 36.78 -11.75
N SER A 1119 17.41 36.28 -12.65
CA SER A 1119 17.37 34.92 -13.16
C SER A 1119 18.75 34.30 -12.97
N VAL A 1120 18.86 33.28 -12.14
CA VAL A 1120 20.09 32.51 -11.93
C VAL A 1120 19.96 31.23 -12.74
N VAL A 1121 20.78 31.08 -13.78
CA VAL A 1121 20.67 29.97 -14.74
C VAL A 1121 21.94 29.15 -14.69
N GLN A 1122 21.85 27.91 -14.26
CA GLN A 1122 22.96 26.97 -14.27
C GLN A 1122 22.90 26.17 -15.56
N MET A 1123 23.97 26.23 -16.36
CA MET A 1123 24.09 25.60 -17.65
C MET A 1123 25.25 24.60 -17.66
N GLN A 1124 25.12 23.55 -18.46
CA GLN A 1124 26.16 22.53 -18.64
C GLN A 1124 26.56 22.37 -20.09
N TRP A 1125 27.85 22.11 -20.33
CA TRP A 1125 28.40 21.79 -21.64
C TRP A 1125 28.20 20.31 -21.98
N SER A 1126 27.77 20.04 -23.21
CA SER A 1126 27.72 18.67 -23.75
C SER A 1126 29.11 18.08 -24.03
N ASP A 1127 30.09 18.93 -24.37
CA ASP A 1127 31.47 18.54 -24.66
C ASP A 1127 32.33 18.61 -23.38
N LYS A 1128 33.32 17.71 -23.21
CA LYS A 1128 34.13 17.57 -21.96
C LYS A 1128 35.01 18.78 -21.60
N GLN A 1129 35.13 19.82 -22.43
CA GLN A 1129 35.93 21.01 -22.12
C GLN A 1129 35.56 22.22 -22.98
N ALA A 1130 35.24 23.34 -22.34
CA ALA A 1130 35.14 24.66 -22.97
C ALA A 1130 36.32 25.56 -22.54
N SER A 1131 36.70 26.52 -23.38
CA SER A 1131 37.76 27.49 -23.05
C SER A 1131 37.16 28.83 -22.63
N THR A 1132 37.89 29.57 -21.80
CA THR A 1132 37.52 30.92 -21.34
C THR A 1132 37.25 31.87 -22.51
N GLU A 1133 38.03 31.79 -23.60
CA GLU A 1133 37.83 32.65 -24.78
C GLU A 1133 36.46 32.43 -25.41
N LYS A 1134 35.99 31.17 -25.48
CA LYS A 1134 34.66 30.85 -25.99
C LYS A 1134 33.56 31.42 -25.13
N VAL A 1135 33.67 31.32 -23.80
CA VAL A 1135 32.69 31.87 -22.86
C VAL A 1135 32.55 33.39 -23.06
N VAL A 1136 33.67 34.10 -23.16
CA VAL A 1136 33.69 35.54 -23.44
C VAL A 1136 33.10 35.86 -24.82
N GLU A 1137 33.42 35.07 -25.84
CA GLU A 1137 32.86 35.21 -27.19
C GLU A 1137 31.34 35.06 -27.18
N TYR A 1138 30.80 34.05 -26.50
CA TYR A 1138 29.36 33.79 -26.43
C TYR A 1138 28.60 34.90 -25.69
N LEU A 1139 29.11 35.40 -24.57
CA LEU A 1139 28.48 36.56 -23.90
C LEU A 1139 28.50 37.78 -24.81
N THR A 1140 29.63 38.05 -25.47
CA THR A 1140 29.78 39.19 -26.38
C THR A 1140 28.80 39.11 -27.56
N ALA A 1141 28.69 37.93 -28.17
CA ALA A 1141 27.76 37.66 -29.27
C ALA A 1141 26.30 37.77 -28.82
N THR A 1142 25.97 37.25 -27.63
CA THR A 1142 24.63 37.32 -27.03
C THR A 1142 24.23 38.78 -26.78
N LEU A 1143 25.09 39.58 -26.16
CA LEU A 1143 24.82 41.01 -25.93
C LEU A 1143 24.59 41.77 -27.25
N LYS A 1144 25.38 41.46 -28.28
CA LYS A 1144 25.24 42.06 -29.62
C LYS A 1144 23.89 41.72 -30.26
N GLU A 1145 23.48 40.46 -30.20
CA GLU A 1145 22.20 39.97 -30.74
C GLU A 1145 21.00 40.52 -29.97
N MET A 1146 21.15 40.67 -28.65
CA MET A 1146 20.15 41.32 -27.79
C MET A 1146 20.09 42.85 -27.98
N HIS A 1147 21.02 43.42 -28.75
CA HIS A 1147 21.23 44.86 -28.93
C HIS A 1147 21.50 45.59 -27.60
N TYR A 1148 22.17 44.92 -26.68
CA TYR A 1148 22.59 45.48 -25.39
C TYR A 1148 24.01 46.01 -25.54
N LYS A 1149 24.17 47.33 -25.41
CA LYS A 1149 25.49 47.96 -25.43
C LYS A 1149 26.05 47.99 -24.01
N PRO A 1150 27.09 47.19 -23.69
CA PRO A 1150 27.69 47.22 -22.37
C PRO A 1150 28.34 48.58 -22.13
N VAL A 1151 28.07 49.15 -20.96
CA VAL A 1151 28.77 50.32 -20.43
C VAL A 1151 30.06 49.87 -19.74
N ARG A 1152 30.00 48.71 -19.08
CA ARG A 1152 31.14 48.02 -18.46
C ARG A 1152 31.12 46.56 -18.93
N PHE A 1153 32.29 46.04 -19.28
CA PHE A 1153 32.50 44.64 -19.68
C PHE A 1153 33.90 44.22 -19.21
N GLU A 1154 33.97 43.27 -18.31
CA GLU A 1154 35.22 42.84 -17.67
C GLU A 1154 35.30 41.32 -17.59
N THR A 1155 36.52 40.80 -17.69
CA THR A 1155 36.84 39.38 -17.63
C THR A 1155 37.94 39.17 -16.59
N TYR A 1156 37.75 38.18 -15.73
CA TYR A 1156 38.68 37.80 -14.67
C TYR A 1156 39.00 36.31 -14.80
N GLU A 1157 40.29 35.97 -14.94
CA GLU A 1157 40.77 34.59 -15.11
C GLU A 1157 41.51 34.07 -13.87
N ASP A 1158 42.01 34.98 -13.00
CA ASP A 1158 42.78 34.64 -11.79
C ASP A 1158 41.89 34.17 -10.60
N VAL A 1159 40.74 33.55 -10.88
CA VAL A 1159 39.75 33.07 -9.89
C VAL A 1159 39.79 31.55 -9.66
N GLY A 1160 40.50 30.81 -10.50
CA GLY A 1160 40.56 29.34 -10.49
C GLY A 1160 41.04 28.80 -11.83
N GLU A 1161 40.53 27.62 -12.23
CA GLU A 1161 40.71 27.06 -13.58
C GLU A 1161 39.79 27.74 -14.62
N GLY A 1162 38.73 28.40 -14.16
CA GLY A 1162 37.70 29.03 -15.00
C GLY A 1162 37.80 30.54 -15.13
N CYS A 1163 36.66 31.22 -15.24
CA CYS A 1163 36.62 32.68 -15.36
C CYS A 1163 35.30 33.29 -14.87
N VAL A 1164 35.35 34.59 -14.57
CA VAL A 1164 34.16 35.43 -14.37
C VAL A 1164 34.10 36.48 -15.48
N VAL A 1165 32.98 36.56 -16.17
CA VAL A 1165 32.71 37.58 -17.18
C VAL A 1165 31.51 38.41 -16.77
N ALA A 1166 31.70 39.70 -16.54
CA ALA A 1166 30.66 40.60 -16.03
C ALA A 1166 30.38 41.74 -17.02
N ALA A 1167 29.11 41.98 -17.30
CA ALA A 1167 28.65 43.05 -18.18
C ALA A 1167 27.49 43.83 -17.56
N SER A 1168 27.60 45.16 -17.54
CA SER A 1168 26.54 46.08 -17.11
C SER A 1168 26.08 46.94 -18.28
N TYR A 1169 24.78 47.06 -18.48
CA TYR A 1169 24.16 47.77 -19.59
C TYR A 1169 22.87 48.47 -19.15
N ALA A 1170 22.35 49.41 -19.96
CA ALA A 1170 21.23 50.27 -19.56
C ALA A 1170 19.91 49.54 -19.19
N LYS A 1171 19.80 48.24 -19.45
CA LYS A 1171 18.61 47.41 -19.18
C LYS A 1171 18.82 46.38 -18.05
N GLY A 1172 20.01 46.32 -17.46
CA GLY A 1172 20.37 45.34 -16.43
C GLY A 1172 21.84 44.92 -16.45
N SER A 1173 22.13 43.72 -15.96
CA SER A 1173 23.48 43.15 -15.90
C SER A 1173 23.47 41.66 -16.21
N ALA A 1174 24.60 41.14 -16.69
CA ALA A 1174 24.83 39.71 -16.86
C ALA A 1174 26.22 39.36 -16.30
N ILE A 1175 26.28 38.39 -15.38
CA ILE A 1175 27.52 37.87 -14.81
C ILE A 1175 27.55 36.37 -15.10
N MET A 1176 28.56 35.92 -15.84
CA MET A 1176 28.81 34.51 -16.13
C MET A 1176 29.99 34.03 -15.30
N VAL A 1177 29.79 32.94 -14.56
CA VAL A 1177 30.84 32.20 -13.86
C VAL A 1177 31.01 30.88 -14.58
N PHE A 1178 32.18 30.65 -15.17
CA PHE A 1178 32.55 29.37 -15.76
C PHE A 1178 33.54 28.69 -14.83
N ASP A 1179 33.29 27.41 -14.52
CA ASP A 1179 34.07 26.65 -13.53
C ASP A 1179 35.45 26.19 -14.04
N GLY A 1180 35.72 26.31 -15.35
CA GLY A 1180 36.94 25.81 -16.01
C GLY A 1180 36.78 24.45 -16.69
N ARG A 1181 35.60 23.81 -16.55
CA ARG A 1181 35.30 22.47 -17.06
C ARG A 1181 33.97 22.43 -17.79
N GLN A 1182 32.87 22.17 -17.08
CA GLN A 1182 31.57 21.83 -17.67
C GLN A 1182 30.43 22.73 -17.21
N GLN A 1183 30.55 23.45 -16.08
CA GLN A 1183 29.47 24.25 -15.53
C GLN A 1183 29.64 25.74 -15.81
N LEU A 1184 28.54 26.37 -16.21
CA LEU A 1184 28.44 27.81 -16.39
C LEU A 1184 27.22 28.33 -15.63
N VAL A 1185 27.41 29.25 -14.70
CA VAL A 1185 26.34 29.91 -13.96
C VAL A 1185 26.16 31.32 -14.52
N LEU A 1186 24.97 31.63 -15.02
CA LEU A 1186 24.58 32.96 -15.50
C LEU A 1186 23.66 33.62 -14.47
N ASN A 1187 24.14 34.68 -13.83
CA ASN A 1187 23.34 35.60 -13.03
C ASN A 1187 22.91 36.79 -13.90
N LEU A 1188 21.64 36.80 -14.31
CA LEU A 1188 21.05 37.82 -15.15
C LEU A 1188 20.10 38.69 -14.33
N PHE A 1189 20.29 40.00 -14.37
CA PHE A 1189 19.36 40.97 -13.78
C PHE A 1189 18.72 41.84 -14.84
N SER A 1190 17.42 42.10 -14.72
CA SER A 1190 16.72 43.12 -15.51
C SER A 1190 15.85 44.02 -14.64
N PHE A 1191 15.90 45.33 -14.91
CA PHE A 1191 14.96 46.31 -14.37
C PHE A 1191 13.51 46.11 -14.87
N SER A 1192 13.29 45.18 -15.80
CA SER A 1192 11.94 44.77 -16.19
C SER A 1192 11.61 43.46 -15.49
N GLN A 1193 10.43 43.40 -14.90
CA GLN A 1193 9.93 42.19 -14.24
C GLN A 1193 9.50 41.08 -15.22
N SER A 1194 9.50 41.34 -16.53
CA SER A 1194 9.04 40.39 -17.54
C SER A 1194 10.06 39.27 -17.79
N LYS A 1195 9.62 38.01 -17.70
CA LYS A 1195 10.41 36.82 -18.06
C LYS A 1195 10.87 36.78 -19.53
N LYS A 1196 10.24 37.56 -20.42
CA LYS A 1196 10.53 37.58 -21.87
C LYS A 1196 11.99 37.92 -22.18
N ARG A 1197 12.60 38.83 -21.42
CA ARG A 1197 13.99 39.25 -21.66
C ARG A 1197 14.98 38.17 -21.25
N ALA A 1198 14.79 37.58 -20.08
CA ALA A 1198 15.60 36.47 -19.58
C ALA A 1198 15.50 35.25 -20.49
N ASN A 1199 14.28 34.83 -20.85
CA ASN A 1199 14.06 33.71 -21.77
C ASN A 1199 14.74 33.93 -23.13
N LYS A 1200 14.62 35.15 -23.68
CA LYS A 1200 15.29 35.48 -24.94
C LYS A 1200 16.81 35.43 -24.80
N PHE A 1201 17.36 35.97 -23.70
CA PHE A 1201 18.80 35.97 -23.46
C PHE A 1201 19.36 34.55 -23.40
N VAL A 1202 18.74 33.68 -22.59
CA VAL A 1202 19.14 32.28 -22.43
C VAL A 1202 19.02 31.53 -23.75
N LYS A 1203 17.87 31.64 -24.44
CA LYS A 1203 17.67 30.98 -25.75
C LYS A 1203 18.67 31.45 -26.80
N THR A 1204 19.01 32.74 -26.83
CA THR A 1204 20.04 33.26 -27.72
C THR A 1204 21.41 32.67 -27.40
N LEU A 1205 21.76 32.53 -26.12
CA LEU A 1205 23.01 31.90 -25.70
C LEU A 1205 23.09 30.43 -26.11
N GLU A 1206 22.02 29.65 -25.87
CA GLU A 1206 21.91 28.25 -26.31
C GLU A 1206 22.07 28.14 -27.83
N THR A 1207 21.37 28.99 -28.59
CA THR A 1207 21.42 29.02 -30.06
C THR A 1207 22.83 29.33 -30.56
N LEU A 1208 23.50 30.35 -29.98
CA LEU A 1208 24.85 30.74 -30.38
C LEU A 1208 25.89 29.67 -30.02
N SER A 1209 25.63 28.85 -29.01
CA SER A 1209 26.46 27.70 -28.65
C SER A 1209 26.21 26.46 -29.52
N ASP A 1210 25.37 26.54 -30.56
CA ASP A 1210 24.89 25.42 -31.36
C ASP A 1210 24.25 24.30 -30.50
N GLY A 1211 23.56 24.67 -29.41
CA GLY A 1211 22.93 23.72 -28.47
C GLY A 1211 23.89 22.97 -27.56
N LYS A 1212 25.17 23.37 -27.51
CA LYS A 1212 26.19 22.75 -26.64
C LYS A 1212 26.08 23.15 -25.18
N LEU A 1213 25.58 24.36 -24.92
CA LEU A 1213 25.17 24.78 -23.59
C LEU A 1213 23.69 24.49 -23.44
N LYS A 1214 23.35 23.71 -22.41
CA LYS A 1214 21.95 23.44 -22.03
C LYS A 1214 21.69 23.95 -20.63
N VAL A 1215 20.50 24.51 -20.40
CA VAL A 1215 20.02 24.80 -19.05
C VAL A 1215 19.88 23.49 -18.29
N ALA A 1216 20.53 23.41 -17.13
CA ALA A 1216 20.38 22.31 -16.18
C ALA A 1216 19.41 22.73 -15.06
N LEU A 1217 19.58 23.94 -14.52
CA LEU A 1217 18.74 24.48 -13.46
C LEU A 1217 18.49 25.97 -13.68
N ARG A 1218 17.38 26.49 -13.16
CA ARG A 1218 17.08 27.91 -13.24
C ARG A 1218 16.18 28.36 -12.10
N ASP A 1219 16.61 29.42 -11.43
CA ASP A 1219 15.89 30.05 -10.32
C ASP A 1219 15.52 31.49 -10.70
N GLU A 1220 14.34 31.92 -10.28
CA GLU A 1220 13.77 33.22 -10.62
C GLU A 1220 13.26 33.94 -9.39
N GLN A 1221 13.80 35.13 -9.16
CA GLN A 1221 13.48 35.91 -7.97
C GLN A 1221 13.25 37.40 -8.24
N PRO A 1222 12.26 38.01 -7.56
CA PRO A 1222 12.06 39.45 -7.60
C PRO A 1222 13.13 40.18 -6.78
N ARG A 1223 13.37 41.44 -7.14
CA ARG A 1223 14.13 42.41 -6.35
C ARG A 1223 13.24 43.61 -6.12
N GLY A 1224 13.25 44.20 -4.93
CA GLY A 1224 12.27 45.24 -4.58
C GLY A 1224 12.27 45.59 -3.09
N VAL A 1225 11.33 46.45 -2.71
CA VAL A 1225 11.10 46.88 -1.33
C VAL A 1225 9.80 46.27 -0.78
N GLY A 1226 9.59 46.40 0.53
CA GLY A 1226 8.45 45.80 1.22
C GLY A 1226 8.67 44.31 1.52
N ARG A 1227 9.93 43.89 1.71
CA ARG A 1227 10.31 42.47 1.89
C ARG A 1227 9.77 41.60 0.77
N VAL A 1228 10.19 41.94 -0.45
CA VAL A 1228 9.61 41.34 -1.66
C VAL A 1228 9.85 39.83 -1.73
N VAL A 1229 8.79 39.10 -2.07
CA VAL A 1229 8.75 37.66 -2.31
C VAL A 1229 8.18 37.38 -3.71
N ASN A 1230 7.19 38.16 -4.15
CA ASN A 1230 6.44 37.95 -5.41
C ASN A 1230 6.80 38.96 -6.51
N PHE A 1231 6.51 38.61 -7.77
CA PHE A 1231 6.57 39.59 -8.87
C PHE A 1231 5.27 40.41 -8.94
N GLU A 1232 5.29 41.55 -9.63
CA GLU A 1232 4.12 42.44 -9.77
C GLU A 1232 2.87 41.70 -10.27
N LYS A 1233 3.04 40.78 -11.24
CA LYS A 1233 1.91 40.01 -11.77
C LYS A 1233 1.24 39.10 -10.72
N ASP A 1234 2.01 38.67 -9.72
CA ASP A 1234 1.57 37.73 -8.67
C ASP A 1234 0.88 38.50 -7.53
N ILE A 1235 1.19 39.80 -7.36
CA ILE A 1235 0.59 40.69 -6.34
C ILE A 1235 -0.74 41.28 -6.83
N TYR A 1236 -0.77 41.81 -8.06
CA TYR A 1236 -1.90 42.58 -8.56
C TYR A 1236 -2.95 41.77 -9.34
N SER A 1237 -2.67 40.51 -9.69
CA SER A 1237 -3.71 39.60 -10.22
C SER A 1237 -4.86 39.44 -9.23
N GLN A 1238 -4.57 39.40 -7.93
CA GLN A 1238 -5.56 39.29 -6.86
C GLN A 1238 -6.48 40.53 -6.73
N VAL A 1239 -6.00 41.72 -7.10
CA VAL A 1239 -6.77 42.97 -6.96
C VAL A 1239 -7.78 43.15 -8.10
N ALA A 1240 -7.47 42.63 -9.28
CA ALA A 1240 -8.33 42.77 -10.47
C ALA A 1240 -9.54 41.81 -10.50
N GLU A 1241 -9.53 40.76 -9.66
CA GLU A 1241 -10.67 39.84 -9.49
C GLU A 1241 -11.57 40.23 -8.28
N MET A 1242 -11.09 41.11 -7.39
CA MET A 1242 -11.88 41.66 -6.28
C MET A 1242 -12.61 42.98 -6.60
N GLU A 1243 -12.34 43.62 -7.74
CA GLU A 1243 -13.10 44.76 -8.30
C GLU A 1243 -14.11 44.31 -9.37
#